data_AF-A0A6C2U2F7-F1
#
_entry.id   AF-A0A6C2U2F7-F1
#
_cell.length_a   1.000
_cell.length_b   1.000
_cell.length_c   1.000
_cell.angle_alpha   90.00
_cell.angle_beta   90.00
_cell.angle_gamma   90.00
#
_symmetry.space_group_name_H-M   'P 1'
#
loop_
_entity.id
_entity.type
_entity.pdbx_description
1 polymer ?
#
loop_
_entity_poly.entity_id
_entity_poly.type
_entity_poly.pdbx_seq_one_letter_code
_entity_poly.pdbx_strand_id
1 'polypeptide(L)'
;MRTKSLPTLIASRIRSLQKLCWALATCLVAGTAWSGVLPLNPAIADFEYVDLANTVVASAGLALTNSEAWTVEIINDADGDVVINFDSGKTPPSGLLSMLMNTKDEDDAASITSTNLGVSMVEGNTYRFSFDSFEDLTGTKEFVFEVHRYSDNEVLSSNRLAAVHATWTKHFVEYVAGASDAGDDLYLKIWRDSAVHGNKAVRIDNIVLEEIGDAFTDSARVLAFNVDGNKDDFEYLATGVGVGVALNSALDGAASGGSVDASYGTFDDPAGANSNSPAAYPWAANGTTFLEVDVTITNTSAHDLKLNGLYFDIFRSTDTSLRRFEMEYVAGDLSDPTGQLYAVTLYTTTGTGSWKDFDWTFGSQGENPSSAPVAFNAMSDRVLGTNETATFRLIVKSSTDAATEPDAVLVDNIALVGDFIPDGVLVDWGSPDMFFGDEGNVDLRLGSHAATTNGNLLIRNYHPEMPILDRSLGDGFYQAQPLHGMLQVGNKGALAESTGFRYARLAGGNPSAGSMILTAEPATNATDIYQSSLVYVKAGDFYDDIGVGENLTSLSMNIDSFSADVGEVRFAVLNDDQWFVSSAKATAAGTFALSFPIAENAWAAFSPATTGATSMASAKGLFFDTTGVDFTNIQAVGYFMEGEDLVDATNVSFRVDDFEVLIGEAPSAFPKSEVLAYNVDDVREDFEFVKGGVDFTLTMISLGNGSATSQGSLDGSLGSFQDPVSADTNSPARPWAGRGDTPLVAEMTIGNVTPDSSLGLSGFHFDLYRHQVASIAARQIQLEYISGDLAGVSSGLVYQVIMEPEEFVSYEVTNVVEGVTNITTILPWADFDWTFASIGNIPSAGTVVFNPLADMSLAYGESATFRFSIQSSTTAEAEGNQTRLDNIAFLGSLKGVGFGSWISSFGLAPADRDAEDDPDLDGLSNLEEYARNGDPNDIGNTGTASTIEVAAGVLNYVHPQRSDDDNLLYYVEVNDNLVHGTWTNSGYDITGTNVTGVTLDYVTNAVPTTDKAAKFIRLKVQQM
;
A
#
# COMPACT_ATOMS: atom_id res chain seq x y z
N MET A 1 -68.86 8.40 -7.78
CA MET A 1 -68.27 7.35 -8.65
C MET A 1 -66.90 7.01 -8.10
N ARG A 2 -66.55 5.71 -8.10
CA ARG A 2 -65.61 5.04 -7.18
C ARG A 2 -64.21 5.66 -7.07
N THR A 3 -63.78 5.91 -5.84
CA THR A 3 -62.40 6.14 -5.41
C THR A 3 -61.66 4.80 -5.37
N LYS A 4 -60.56 4.68 -6.13
CA LYS A 4 -59.55 3.61 -5.94
C LYS A 4 -58.42 4.18 -5.10
N SER A 5 -58.12 3.49 -4.00
CA SER A 5 -57.19 3.89 -2.96
C SER A 5 -55.73 3.75 -3.41
N LEU A 6 -54.95 4.80 -3.21
CA LEU A 6 -53.50 4.96 -3.42
C LEU A 6 -52.55 3.95 -2.68
N PRO A 7 -52.92 3.20 -1.62
CA PRO A 7 -51.94 2.37 -0.88
C PRO A 7 -51.40 1.15 -1.64
N THR A 8 -52.08 0.69 -2.69
CA THR A 8 -51.74 -0.59 -3.34
C THR A 8 -50.58 -0.48 -4.33
N LEU A 9 -50.32 0.71 -4.88
CA LEU A 9 -49.24 0.93 -5.85
C LEU A 9 -47.86 1.00 -5.16
N ILE A 10 -47.81 1.55 -3.95
CA ILE A 10 -46.58 1.68 -3.15
C ILE A 10 -46.14 0.31 -2.61
N ALA A 11 -47.09 -0.48 -2.08
CA ALA A 11 -46.80 -1.85 -1.61
C ALA A 11 -46.32 -2.80 -2.72
N SER A 12 -46.76 -2.58 -3.97
CA SER A 12 -46.31 -3.34 -5.13
C SER A 12 -44.88 -3.00 -5.53
N ARG A 13 -44.47 -1.72 -5.46
CA ARG A 13 -43.10 -1.31 -5.81
C ARG A 13 -42.08 -1.68 -4.73
N ILE A 14 -42.46 -1.65 -3.45
CA ILE A 14 -41.61 -2.10 -2.35
C ILE A 14 -41.31 -3.60 -2.44
N ARG A 15 -42.30 -4.44 -2.83
CA ARG A 15 -42.06 -5.89 -3.04
C ARG A 15 -41.22 -6.21 -4.28
N SER A 16 -41.26 -5.37 -5.30
CA SER A 16 -40.40 -5.51 -6.48
C SER A 16 -38.96 -5.08 -6.19
N LEU A 17 -38.77 -4.02 -5.37
CA LEU A 17 -37.44 -3.62 -4.88
C LEU A 17 -36.84 -4.63 -3.91
N GLN A 18 -37.62 -5.19 -2.97
CA GLN A 18 -37.12 -6.25 -2.08
C GLN A 18 -36.72 -7.52 -2.84
N LYS A 19 -37.42 -7.87 -3.93
CA LYS A 19 -37.05 -9.01 -4.79
C LYS A 19 -35.84 -8.71 -5.68
N LEU A 20 -35.63 -7.46 -6.07
CA LEU A 20 -34.44 -7.03 -6.80
C LEU A 20 -33.21 -7.02 -5.88
N CYS A 21 -33.36 -6.56 -4.63
CA CYS A 21 -32.30 -6.62 -3.62
C CYS A 21 -31.95 -8.07 -3.22
N TRP A 22 -32.94 -8.96 -3.10
CA TRP A 22 -32.68 -10.39 -2.85
C TRP A 22 -32.07 -11.11 -4.07
N ALA A 23 -32.42 -10.71 -5.30
CA ALA A 23 -31.82 -11.27 -6.52
C ALA A 23 -30.41 -10.75 -6.82
N LEU A 24 -30.08 -9.51 -6.41
CA LEU A 24 -28.70 -9.00 -6.45
C LEU A 24 -27.83 -9.64 -5.36
N ALA A 25 -28.38 -9.93 -4.18
CA ALA A 25 -27.66 -10.60 -3.10
C ALA A 25 -27.40 -12.10 -3.35
N THR A 26 -28.08 -12.74 -4.31
CA THR A 26 -27.92 -14.18 -4.61
C THR A 26 -27.14 -14.49 -5.90
N CYS A 27 -26.67 -13.47 -6.63
CA CYS A 27 -25.90 -13.67 -7.87
C CYS A 27 -24.38 -13.34 -7.77
N LEU A 28 -23.90 -12.95 -6.58
CA LEU A 28 -22.46 -12.78 -6.29
C LEU A 28 -22.03 -13.77 -5.19
N VAL A 29 -21.95 -15.06 -5.52
CA VAL A 29 -21.16 -16.01 -4.72
C VAL A 29 -20.42 -16.89 -5.72
N ALA A 30 -19.36 -16.32 -6.29
CA ALA A 30 -18.28 -17.09 -6.92
C ALA A 30 -17.04 -16.74 -6.10
N GLY A 31 -16.64 -17.66 -5.24
CA GLY A 31 -15.51 -17.49 -4.33
C GLY A 31 -14.24 -17.20 -5.10
N THR A 32 -13.73 -15.98 -4.98
CA THR A 32 -12.35 -15.64 -5.29
C THR A 32 -11.56 -15.86 -4.00
N ALA A 33 -10.58 -16.75 -4.02
CA ALA A 33 -9.69 -16.99 -2.89
C ALA A 33 -8.88 -15.72 -2.59
N TRP A 34 -9.26 -14.99 -1.55
CA TRP A 34 -8.52 -13.86 -1.02
C TRP A 34 -8.05 -14.24 0.39
N SER A 35 -6.75 -14.10 0.65
CA SER A 35 -6.20 -14.09 2.01
C SER A 35 -6.03 -12.64 2.41
N GLY A 36 -6.94 -12.09 3.22
CA GLY A 36 -6.90 -10.70 3.66
C GLY A 36 -6.95 -10.59 5.18
N VAL A 37 -6.09 -9.76 5.76
CA VAL A 37 -6.22 -9.34 7.16
C VAL A 37 -7.48 -8.47 7.25
N LEU A 38 -8.45 -8.90 8.06
CA LEU A 38 -9.65 -8.13 8.34
C LEU A 38 -9.33 -7.11 9.44
N PRO A 39 -9.60 -5.81 9.22
CA PRO A 39 -9.24 -4.78 10.19
C PRO A 39 -10.02 -4.98 11.48
N LEU A 40 -9.29 -5.14 12.59
CA LEU A 40 -9.85 -5.09 13.93
C LEU A 40 -9.64 -3.70 14.53
N ASN A 41 -10.53 -3.28 15.42
CA ASN A 41 -10.36 -2.03 16.14
C ASN A 41 -9.09 -2.10 17.05
N PRO A 42 -8.20 -1.10 17.05
CA PRO A 42 -6.99 -1.10 17.89
C PRO A 42 -7.23 -1.31 19.40
N ALA A 43 -8.39 -0.91 19.93
CA ALA A 43 -8.78 -1.20 21.32
C ALA A 43 -9.00 -2.71 21.59
N ILE A 44 -9.23 -3.50 20.54
CA ILE A 44 -9.35 -4.96 20.58
C ILE A 44 -8.06 -5.63 20.10
N ALA A 45 -7.41 -5.10 19.06
CA ALA A 45 -6.24 -5.72 18.43
C ALA A 45 -4.97 -5.63 19.30
N ASP A 46 -4.62 -4.41 19.75
CA ASP A 46 -3.29 -4.11 20.31
C ASP A 46 -3.36 -3.54 21.74
N PHE A 47 -4.55 -3.44 22.34
CA PHE A 47 -4.75 -2.93 23.70
C PHE A 47 -4.19 -1.51 23.96
N GLU A 48 -4.03 -0.68 22.92
CA GLU A 48 -3.53 0.70 23.06
C GLU A 48 -4.58 1.69 23.53
N TYR A 49 -5.86 1.35 23.38
CA TYR A 49 -6.99 2.20 23.70
C TYR A 49 -8.00 1.49 24.60
N VAL A 50 -8.69 2.26 25.44
CA VAL A 50 -9.73 1.74 26.34
C VAL A 50 -11.09 1.65 25.63
N ASP A 51 -11.33 2.52 24.66
CA ASP A 51 -12.62 2.71 23.97
C ASP A 51 -12.53 2.44 22.46
N LEU A 52 -13.64 2.06 21.83
CA LEU A 52 -13.68 1.75 20.39
C LEU A 52 -13.48 3.00 19.52
N ALA A 53 -13.71 4.20 20.07
CA ALA A 53 -13.45 5.45 19.37
C ALA A 53 -11.95 5.83 19.32
N ASN A 54 -11.08 5.03 19.95
CA ASN A 54 -9.63 5.29 20.08
C ASN A 54 -9.34 6.70 20.64
N THR A 55 -10.16 7.19 21.58
CA THR A 55 -9.99 8.53 22.16
C THR A 55 -9.31 8.50 23.52
N VAL A 56 -9.31 7.35 24.19
CA VAL A 56 -8.71 7.17 25.51
C VAL A 56 -7.55 6.20 25.42
N VAL A 57 -6.34 6.75 25.27
CA VAL A 57 -5.08 5.99 25.31
C VAL A 57 -4.96 5.29 26.67
N ALA A 58 -4.70 3.99 26.65
CA ALA A 58 -4.49 3.22 27.86
C ALA A 58 -3.15 3.60 28.53
N SER A 59 -2.98 3.26 29.80
CA SER A 59 -1.72 3.47 30.51
C SER A 59 -1.35 2.22 31.29
N ALA A 60 -0.05 1.91 31.36
CA ALA A 60 0.43 0.75 32.08
C ALA A 60 -0.03 0.76 33.55
N GLY A 61 -0.60 -0.35 34.01
CA GLY A 61 -1.20 -0.51 35.33
C GLY A 61 -2.66 -0.07 35.44
N LEU A 62 -3.25 0.52 34.40
CA LEU A 62 -4.68 0.83 34.37
C LEU A 62 -5.48 -0.48 34.36
N ALA A 63 -6.43 -0.63 35.29
CA ALA A 63 -7.30 -1.80 35.31
C ALA A 63 -8.17 -1.84 34.05
N LEU A 64 -8.18 -2.99 33.37
CA LEU A 64 -9.12 -3.24 32.30
C LEU A 64 -10.48 -3.50 32.97
N THR A 65 -11.41 -2.57 32.78
CA THR A 65 -12.79 -2.67 33.29
C THR A 65 -13.74 -2.77 32.10
N ASN A 66 -15.02 -3.03 32.35
CA ASN A 66 -16.02 -3.02 31.29
C ASN A 66 -15.95 -1.72 30.49
N SER A 67 -15.60 -1.84 29.22
CA SER A 67 -15.47 -0.75 28.25
C SER A 67 -16.31 -1.03 27.01
N GLU A 68 -16.23 -0.14 26.02
CA GLU A 68 -16.87 -0.38 24.72
C GLU A 68 -16.19 -1.51 23.93
N ALA A 69 -14.93 -1.81 24.21
CA ALA A 69 -14.16 -2.85 23.52
C ALA A 69 -14.23 -4.21 24.24
N TRP A 70 -14.21 -4.20 25.58
CA TRP A 70 -14.11 -5.42 26.38
C TRP A 70 -15.10 -5.46 27.55
N THR A 71 -15.74 -6.61 27.74
CA THR A 71 -16.44 -6.98 28.97
C THR A 71 -15.54 -7.86 29.80
N VAL A 72 -15.28 -7.46 31.04
CA VAL A 72 -14.43 -8.17 32.01
C VAL A 72 -15.31 -8.83 33.06
N GLU A 73 -15.21 -10.15 33.18
CA GLU A 73 -15.93 -10.94 34.19
C GLU A 73 -14.93 -11.65 35.09
N ILE A 74 -14.88 -11.23 36.37
CA ILE A 74 -14.20 -11.97 37.42
C ILE A 74 -15.18 -13.05 37.91
N ILE A 75 -14.95 -14.30 37.48
CA ILE A 75 -15.83 -15.45 37.72
C ILE A 75 -15.68 -15.94 39.17
N ASN A 76 -14.44 -15.99 39.67
CA ASN A 76 -14.13 -16.32 41.04
C ASN A 76 -12.86 -15.59 41.46
N ASP A 77 -12.88 -15.02 42.65
CA ASP A 77 -11.79 -14.24 43.23
C ASP A 77 -11.96 -14.29 44.75
N ALA A 78 -11.58 -15.42 45.34
CA ALA A 78 -11.84 -15.69 46.75
C ALA A 78 -11.08 -14.72 47.67
N ASP A 79 -9.90 -14.29 47.23
CA ASP A 79 -8.94 -13.52 48.03
C ASP A 79 -8.77 -12.06 47.56
N GLY A 80 -9.44 -11.64 46.47
CA GLY A 80 -9.45 -10.25 45.97
C GLY A 80 -8.24 -9.90 45.11
N ASP A 81 -7.60 -10.90 44.52
CA ASP A 81 -6.26 -10.85 43.94
C ASP A 81 -6.23 -11.03 42.42
N VAL A 82 -7.39 -11.25 41.78
CA VAL A 82 -7.53 -11.26 40.32
C VAL A 82 -7.35 -9.84 39.77
N VAL A 83 -6.33 -9.65 38.94
CA VAL A 83 -6.04 -8.37 38.28
C VAL A 83 -6.03 -8.56 36.78
N ILE A 84 -6.85 -7.78 36.07
CA ILE A 84 -6.78 -7.64 34.62
C ILE A 84 -6.48 -6.17 34.33
N ASN A 85 -5.35 -5.90 33.66
CA ASN A 85 -4.84 -4.55 33.48
C ASN A 85 -4.02 -4.43 32.19
N PHE A 86 -3.88 -3.20 31.70
CA PHE A 86 -2.90 -2.89 30.67
C PHE A 86 -1.49 -2.99 31.25
N ASP A 87 -0.56 -3.61 30.54
CA ASP A 87 0.82 -3.84 30.98
C ASP A 87 1.82 -3.46 29.89
N SER A 88 2.81 -2.66 30.25
CA SER A 88 4.01 -2.41 29.43
C SER A 88 5.20 -3.28 29.87
N GLY A 89 4.95 -4.22 30.79
CA GLY A 89 5.92 -5.22 31.21
C GLY A 89 6.19 -6.23 30.10
N LYS A 90 7.48 -6.40 29.75
CA LYS A 90 7.95 -7.06 28.50
C LYS A 90 7.57 -6.23 27.27
N THR A 91 8.51 -6.01 26.37
CA THR A 91 8.24 -5.30 25.11
C THR A 91 7.18 -6.07 24.33
N PRO A 92 5.94 -5.54 24.16
CA PRO A 92 4.89 -6.22 23.40
C PRO A 92 5.26 -6.31 21.91
N PRO A 93 4.74 -7.29 21.15
CA PRO A 93 5.00 -7.42 19.72
C PRO A 93 4.37 -6.30 18.89
N SER A 94 3.27 -5.71 19.36
CA SER A 94 2.59 -4.56 18.75
C SER A 94 2.44 -3.44 19.78
N GLY A 95 2.58 -2.18 19.35
CA GLY A 95 2.35 -1.04 20.24
C GLY A 95 3.29 -0.92 21.46
N LEU A 96 2.76 -0.32 22.54
CA LEU A 96 3.43 -0.04 23.82
C LEU A 96 2.83 -0.84 24.98
N LEU A 97 1.62 -1.39 24.83
CA LEU A 97 0.85 -2.05 25.86
C LEU A 97 0.44 -3.46 25.44
N SER A 98 0.14 -4.27 26.44
CA SER A 98 -0.47 -5.59 26.28
C SER A 98 -1.56 -5.75 27.34
N MET A 99 -2.45 -6.71 27.17
CA MET A 99 -3.35 -7.11 28.26
C MET A 99 -2.62 -8.07 29.18
N LEU A 100 -2.58 -7.80 30.49
CA LEU A 100 -2.17 -8.73 31.54
C LEU A 100 -3.40 -9.27 32.27
N MET A 101 -3.53 -10.60 32.33
CA MET A 101 -4.49 -11.29 33.19
C MET A 101 -3.71 -12.09 34.24
N ASN A 102 -3.81 -11.66 35.50
CA ASN A 102 -3.12 -12.25 36.63
C ASN A 102 -4.12 -12.80 37.65
N THR A 103 -4.08 -14.11 37.84
CA THR A 103 -4.93 -14.86 38.77
C THR A 103 -4.01 -15.61 39.72
N LYS A 104 -4.05 -15.28 41.01
CA LYS A 104 -3.01 -15.74 41.96
C LYS A 104 -3.33 -17.09 42.55
N ASP A 105 -4.61 -17.38 42.77
CA ASP A 105 -5.06 -18.55 43.48
C ASP A 105 -5.68 -19.62 42.58
N GLU A 106 -5.84 -20.80 43.17
CA GLU A 106 -6.25 -22.04 42.49
C GLU A 106 -7.72 -22.00 42.07
N ASP A 107 -8.52 -21.24 42.80
CA ASP A 107 -9.95 -21.10 42.56
C ASP A 107 -10.25 -19.85 41.70
N ASP A 108 -9.25 -19.01 41.40
CA ASP A 108 -9.45 -17.77 40.67
C ASP A 108 -9.72 -18.02 39.19
N ALA A 109 -10.82 -17.47 38.70
CA ALA A 109 -11.20 -17.50 37.31
C ALA A 109 -11.62 -16.12 36.85
N ALA A 110 -11.15 -15.74 35.66
CA ALA A 110 -11.52 -14.51 35.02
C ALA A 110 -11.71 -14.75 33.53
N SER A 111 -12.51 -13.89 32.90
CA SER A 111 -12.64 -13.84 31.46
C SER A 111 -12.71 -12.41 30.97
N ILE A 112 -12.24 -12.21 29.75
CA ILE A 112 -12.51 -11.02 28.96
C ILE A 112 -13.23 -11.44 27.69
N THR A 113 -14.23 -10.66 27.30
CA THR A 113 -15.05 -10.90 26.11
C THR A 113 -15.04 -9.63 25.29
N SER A 114 -14.61 -9.70 24.03
CA SER A 114 -14.64 -8.53 23.16
C SER A 114 -16.10 -8.16 22.86
N THR A 115 -16.33 -6.92 22.45
CA THR A 115 -17.56 -6.59 21.73
C THR A 115 -17.55 -7.22 20.34
N ASN A 116 -18.67 -7.08 19.64
CA ASN A 116 -18.82 -7.53 18.25
C ASN A 116 -17.70 -6.93 17.40
N LEU A 117 -16.97 -7.77 16.65
CA LEU A 117 -15.84 -7.35 15.83
C LEU A 117 -16.24 -6.59 14.55
N GLY A 118 -17.53 -6.56 14.20
CA GLY A 118 -18.04 -5.94 12.98
C GLY A 118 -17.76 -6.74 11.71
N VAL A 119 -17.34 -8.00 11.85
CA VAL A 119 -17.06 -8.92 10.73
C VAL A 119 -18.20 -9.90 10.59
N SER A 120 -18.95 -9.78 9.49
CA SER A 120 -20.04 -10.69 9.14
C SER A 120 -19.48 -11.89 8.38
N MET A 121 -19.73 -13.10 8.90
CA MET A 121 -19.21 -14.34 8.32
C MET A 121 -19.85 -14.66 6.97
N VAL A 122 -19.06 -15.26 6.08
CA VAL A 122 -19.50 -15.77 4.77
C VAL A 122 -19.42 -17.29 4.78
N GLU A 123 -20.50 -17.96 4.37
CA GLU A 123 -20.52 -19.43 4.25
C GLU A 123 -19.37 -19.94 3.39
N GLY A 124 -18.61 -20.91 3.92
CA GLY A 124 -17.46 -21.53 3.25
C GLY A 124 -16.12 -20.91 3.62
N ASN A 125 -16.09 -19.64 4.05
CA ASN A 125 -14.81 -18.97 4.31
C ASN A 125 -14.17 -19.47 5.61
N THR A 126 -12.84 -19.59 5.58
CA THR A 126 -12.05 -19.93 6.77
C THR A 126 -11.57 -18.65 7.43
N TYR A 127 -11.83 -18.51 8.72
CA TYR A 127 -11.37 -17.40 9.54
C TYR A 127 -10.26 -17.88 10.46
N ARG A 128 -9.11 -17.21 10.43
CA ARG A 128 -7.99 -17.44 11.35
C ARG A 128 -7.86 -16.26 12.29
N PHE A 129 -7.99 -16.51 13.57
CA PHE A 129 -7.59 -15.57 14.60
C PHE A 129 -6.19 -15.93 15.05
N SER A 130 -5.26 -14.97 15.04
CA SER A 130 -3.96 -15.12 15.66
C SER A 130 -3.74 -14.07 16.74
N PHE A 131 -2.93 -14.39 17.74
CA PHE A 131 -2.55 -13.48 18.82
C PHE A 131 -1.21 -13.88 19.39
N ASP A 132 -0.47 -12.93 19.93
CA ASP A 132 0.77 -13.21 20.64
C ASP A 132 0.50 -13.33 22.14
N SER A 133 1.10 -14.33 22.78
CA SER A 133 1.03 -14.50 24.22
C SER A 133 2.42 -14.55 24.86
N PHE A 134 2.52 -14.01 26.07
CA PHE A 134 3.70 -14.15 26.92
C PHE A 134 3.28 -14.74 28.27
N GLU A 135 3.80 -15.92 28.59
CA GLU A 135 3.44 -16.66 29.80
C GLU A 135 4.61 -16.69 30.78
N ASP A 136 4.46 -16.07 31.95
CA ASP A 136 5.44 -16.15 33.06
C ASP A 136 5.32 -17.48 33.85
N LEU A 137 4.90 -18.57 33.20
CA LEU A 137 4.40 -19.77 33.88
C LEU A 137 5.33 -20.97 33.74
N THR A 138 5.31 -21.84 34.77
CA THR A 138 5.75 -23.23 34.68
C THR A 138 4.58 -24.11 35.13
N GLY A 139 3.98 -24.91 34.24
CA GLY A 139 2.78 -25.69 34.60
C GLY A 139 2.00 -26.29 33.43
N THR A 140 0.80 -26.81 33.69
CA THR A 140 -0.13 -27.34 32.67
C THR A 140 -1.02 -26.25 32.07
N LYS A 141 -1.61 -26.52 30.89
CA LYS A 141 -2.48 -25.62 30.09
C LYS A 141 -3.60 -24.97 30.91
N GLU A 142 -3.76 -23.65 30.84
CA GLU A 142 -4.75 -22.93 31.69
C GLU A 142 -5.61 -21.88 31.00
N PHE A 143 -5.11 -21.24 29.95
CA PHE A 143 -5.85 -20.21 29.24
C PHE A 143 -6.53 -20.81 28.01
N VAL A 144 -7.79 -20.41 27.82
CA VAL A 144 -8.62 -20.82 26.69
C VAL A 144 -8.94 -19.57 25.89
N PHE A 145 -8.61 -19.61 24.61
CA PHE A 145 -9.05 -18.63 23.62
C PHE A 145 -10.20 -19.25 22.84
N GLU A 146 -11.35 -18.59 22.84
CA GLU A 146 -12.57 -19.04 22.16
C GLU A 146 -13.04 -17.96 21.19
N VAL A 147 -13.50 -18.42 20.02
CA VAL A 147 -14.20 -17.61 19.02
C VAL A 147 -15.67 -17.96 19.12
N HIS A 148 -16.53 -16.95 19.27
CA HIS A 148 -17.97 -17.15 19.43
C HIS A 148 -18.76 -16.50 18.31
N ARG A 149 -19.90 -17.12 18.00
CA ARG A 149 -20.97 -16.51 17.20
C ARG A 149 -21.73 -15.49 18.04
N TYR A 150 -21.90 -14.27 17.51
CA TYR A 150 -22.50 -13.17 18.26
C TYR A 150 -23.98 -13.38 18.60
N SER A 151 -24.78 -13.95 17.70
CA SER A 151 -26.24 -14.05 17.91
C SER A 151 -26.67 -15.01 19.02
N ASP A 152 -25.92 -16.08 19.27
CA ASP A 152 -26.32 -17.17 20.18
C ASP A 152 -25.23 -17.61 21.18
N ASN A 153 -24.03 -16.99 21.14
CA ASN A 153 -22.89 -17.31 22.00
C ASN A 153 -22.38 -18.76 21.81
N GLU A 154 -22.63 -19.38 20.64
CA GLU A 154 -22.04 -20.68 20.30
C GLU A 154 -20.51 -20.55 20.15
N VAL A 155 -19.75 -21.45 20.78
CA VAL A 155 -18.29 -21.55 20.59
C VAL A 155 -18.04 -22.21 19.23
N LEU A 156 -17.47 -21.44 18.31
CA LEU A 156 -17.16 -21.88 16.95
C LEU A 156 -15.83 -22.61 16.89
N SER A 157 -14.83 -22.09 17.61
CA SER A 157 -13.50 -22.70 17.72
C SER A 157 -12.83 -22.30 19.02
N SER A 158 -11.90 -23.14 19.50
CA SER A 158 -11.21 -22.92 20.77
C SER A 158 -9.79 -23.45 20.74
N ASN A 159 -8.84 -22.73 21.33
CA ASN A 159 -7.49 -23.21 21.55
C ASN A 159 -7.11 -23.06 23.03
N ARG A 160 -6.58 -24.15 23.59
CA ARG A 160 -6.07 -24.18 24.97
C ARG A 160 -4.55 -24.02 24.92
N LEU A 161 -4.07 -22.87 25.40
CA LEU A 161 -2.66 -22.50 25.39
C LEU A 161 -1.82 -23.51 26.20
N ALA A 162 -0.77 -24.02 25.58
CA ALA A 162 0.16 -24.96 26.20
C ALA A 162 1.33 -24.21 26.85
N ALA A 163 1.67 -24.56 28.09
CA ALA A 163 2.51 -23.68 28.90
C ALA A 163 4.00 -23.65 28.54
N VAL A 164 4.59 -22.49 28.88
CA VAL A 164 6.01 -22.07 29.01
C VAL A 164 6.65 -21.48 27.76
N HIS A 165 6.53 -20.15 27.62
CA HIS A 165 7.48 -19.37 26.84
C HIS A 165 7.90 -18.09 27.59
N ALA A 166 9.19 -17.98 27.91
CA ALA A 166 9.81 -16.73 28.40
C ALA A 166 9.99 -15.69 27.28
N THR A 167 9.27 -15.86 26.18
CA THR A 167 9.29 -15.14 24.91
C THR A 167 7.85 -15.06 24.41
N TRP A 168 7.52 -14.02 23.66
CA TRP A 168 6.23 -13.95 22.98
C TRP A 168 6.09 -15.13 22.02
N THR A 169 4.91 -15.74 21.99
CA THR A 169 4.60 -16.87 21.11
C THR A 169 3.27 -16.61 20.44
N LYS A 170 3.28 -16.71 19.11
CA LYS A 170 2.09 -16.55 18.30
C LYS A 170 1.25 -17.82 18.39
N HIS A 171 -0.02 -17.66 18.70
CA HIS A 171 -1.03 -18.70 18.68
C HIS A 171 -2.07 -18.37 17.63
N PHE A 172 -2.76 -19.39 17.15
CA PHE A 172 -3.88 -19.18 16.25
C PHE A 172 -5.02 -20.17 16.49
N VAL A 173 -6.21 -19.78 16.04
CA VAL A 173 -7.45 -20.56 16.05
C VAL A 173 -8.10 -20.39 14.69
N GLU A 174 -8.45 -21.50 14.05
CA GLU A 174 -9.13 -21.49 12.76
C GLU A 174 -10.56 -22.02 12.89
N TYR A 175 -11.43 -21.50 12.03
CA TYR A 175 -12.82 -21.88 11.94
C TYR A 175 -13.35 -21.73 10.51
N VAL A 176 -14.08 -22.72 10.00
CA VAL A 176 -14.74 -22.65 8.69
C VAL A 176 -16.22 -22.32 8.90
N ALA A 177 -16.69 -21.19 8.38
CA ALA A 177 -18.06 -20.73 8.56
C ALA A 177 -19.06 -21.61 7.82
N GLY A 178 -20.00 -22.21 8.56
CA GLY A 178 -21.09 -22.99 7.98
C GLY A 178 -22.26 -22.14 7.48
N ALA A 179 -23.25 -22.79 6.86
CA ALA A 179 -24.48 -22.13 6.41
C ALA A 179 -25.28 -21.44 7.54
N SER A 180 -25.14 -21.95 8.78
CA SER A 180 -25.76 -21.37 9.98
C SER A 180 -25.07 -20.10 10.47
N ASP A 181 -23.82 -19.91 10.08
CA ASP A 181 -22.93 -18.83 10.52
C ASP A 181 -22.99 -17.63 9.59
N ALA A 182 -23.36 -17.85 8.32
CA ALA A 182 -23.41 -16.83 7.30
C ALA A 182 -24.29 -15.63 7.67
N GLY A 183 -23.71 -14.43 7.63
CA GLY A 183 -24.35 -13.18 8.00
C GLY A 183 -24.36 -12.86 9.50
N ASP A 184 -23.84 -13.76 10.34
CA ASP A 184 -23.64 -13.49 11.76
C ASP A 184 -22.27 -12.88 12.02
N ASP A 185 -22.13 -12.20 13.16
CA ASP A 185 -20.88 -11.56 13.55
C ASP A 185 -20.10 -12.41 14.55
N LEU A 186 -18.83 -12.07 14.74
CA LEU A 186 -17.91 -12.74 15.65
C LEU A 186 -17.59 -11.89 16.89
N TYR A 187 -17.26 -12.56 17.99
CA TYR A 187 -16.53 -11.97 19.11
C TYR A 187 -15.57 -12.97 19.74
N LEU A 188 -14.60 -12.44 20.49
CA LEU A 188 -13.54 -13.21 21.14
C LEU A 188 -13.80 -13.34 22.63
N LYS A 189 -13.46 -14.49 23.18
CA LYS A 189 -13.45 -14.72 24.63
C LYS A 189 -12.15 -15.36 25.04
N ILE A 190 -11.49 -14.74 26.02
CA ILE A 190 -10.28 -15.27 26.64
C ILE A 190 -10.61 -15.52 28.11
N TRP A 191 -10.37 -16.73 28.59
CA TRP A 191 -10.65 -17.06 29.98
C TRP A 191 -9.69 -18.10 30.56
N ARG A 192 -9.65 -18.15 31.89
CA ARG A 192 -8.86 -19.12 32.66
C ARG A 192 -9.76 -20.14 33.34
N ASP A 193 -9.40 -21.42 33.23
CA ASP A 193 -10.07 -22.55 33.88
C ASP A 193 -9.57 -22.73 35.33
N SER A 194 -10.47 -22.72 36.33
CA SER A 194 -10.18 -22.67 37.77
C SER A 194 -9.67 -24.00 38.38
N ALA A 195 -9.13 -24.91 37.57
CA ALA A 195 -8.89 -26.30 37.99
C ALA A 195 -7.42 -26.61 38.30
N VAL A 196 -6.50 -25.64 38.21
CA VAL A 196 -5.05 -25.90 38.15
C VAL A 196 -4.25 -24.94 39.03
N HIS A 197 -3.26 -25.48 39.76
CA HIS A 197 -2.54 -24.80 40.85
C HIS A 197 -1.37 -23.91 40.37
N GLY A 198 -1.26 -22.68 40.91
CA GLY A 198 -0.07 -21.80 40.88
C GLY A 198 -0.37 -20.34 40.51
N ASN A 199 0.53 -19.42 40.90
CA ASN A 199 0.45 -17.97 40.64
C ASN A 199 0.73 -17.69 39.16
N LYS A 200 -0.28 -17.21 38.42
CA LYS A 200 -0.25 -17.29 36.96
C LYS A 200 -0.72 -16.02 36.26
N ALA A 201 0.22 -15.41 35.54
CA ALA A 201 0.02 -14.27 34.66
C ALA A 201 0.19 -14.67 33.20
N VAL A 202 -0.77 -14.30 32.35
CA VAL A 202 -0.63 -14.32 30.89
C VAL A 202 -0.70 -12.88 30.38
N ARG A 203 0.13 -12.58 29.38
CA ARG A 203 -0.02 -11.39 28.57
C ARG A 203 -0.50 -11.76 27.19
N ILE A 204 -1.35 -10.93 26.61
CA ILE A 204 -1.89 -11.10 25.25
C ILE A 204 -1.76 -9.76 24.53
N ASP A 205 -1.35 -9.84 23.27
CA ASP A 205 -1.19 -8.70 22.39
C ASP A 205 -1.36 -9.12 20.91
N ASN A 206 -1.42 -8.16 19.99
CA ASN A 206 -1.38 -8.34 18.54
C ASN A 206 -2.44 -9.34 18.03
N ILE A 207 -3.70 -9.12 18.40
CA ILE A 207 -4.82 -9.93 17.93
C ILE A 207 -5.13 -9.57 16.47
N VAL A 208 -4.98 -10.54 15.58
CA VAL A 208 -5.19 -10.40 14.14
C VAL A 208 -6.30 -11.37 13.70
N LEU A 209 -7.24 -10.89 12.89
CA LEU A 209 -8.23 -11.72 12.20
C LEU A 209 -7.92 -11.74 10.71
N GLU A 210 -7.76 -12.93 10.15
CA GLU A 210 -7.55 -13.16 8.73
C GLU A 210 -8.73 -13.94 8.16
N GLU A 211 -9.23 -13.51 7.02
CA GLU A 211 -10.10 -14.32 6.17
C GLU A 211 -9.20 -15.05 5.18
N ILE A 212 -9.11 -16.36 5.34
CA ILE A 212 -8.37 -17.27 4.46
C ILE A 212 -9.41 -17.85 3.50
N GLY A 213 -9.69 -17.11 2.43
CA GLY A 213 -10.62 -17.56 1.39
C GLY A 213 -10.16 -18.89 0.83
N ASP A 214 -11.06 -19.89 0.77
CA ASP A 214 -10.84 -21.29 0.34
C ASP A 214 -9.40 -21.58 -0.07
N ALA A 215 -8.50 -21.60 0.92
CA ALA A 215 -7.16 -22.02 0.66
C ALA A 215 -7.32 -23.46 0.20
N PHE A 216 -6.77 -23.77 -0.98
CA PHE A 216 -6.14 -25.05 -1.14
C PHE A 216 -5.16 -25.16 0.02
N THR A 217 -5.63 -25.69 1.16
CA THR A 217 -4.81 -26.11 2.29
C THR A 217 -3.61 -26.86 1.70
N ASP A 218 -2.40 -26.78 2.23
CA ASP A 218 -1.27 -27.56 1.70
C ASP A 218 -1.59 -29.08 1.60
N SER A 219 -2.62 -29.57 2.30
CA SER A 219 -3.28 -30.88 2.10
C SER A 219 -3.87 -31.14 0.70
N ALA A 220 -4.06 -30.14 -0.14
CA ALA A 220 -4.56 -30.27 -1.50
C ALA A 220 -3.46 -30.54 -2.54
N ARG A 221 -2.19 -30.40 -2.15
CA ARG A 221 -1.03 -30.74 -2.97
C ARG A 221 -0.58 -32.18 -2.77
N VAL A 222 -1.01 -32.83 -1.69
CA VAL A 222 -0.70 -34.24 -1.44
C VAL A 222 -1.64 -35.12 -2.25
N LEU A 223 -1.10 -35.74 -3.30
CA LEU A 223 -1.87 -36.55 -4.23
C LEU A 223 -2.13 -37.95 -3.66
N ALA A 224 -1.15 -38.51 -2.95
CA ALA A 224 -1.30 -39.76 -2.21
C ALA A 224 -0.19 -39.96 -1.16
N PHE A 225 -0.51 -40.65 -0.05
CA PHE A 225 0.50 -41.15 0.90
C PHE A 225 0.18 -42.55 1.45
N ASN A 226 1.24 -43.34 1.72
CA ASN A 226 1.15 -44.69 2.31
C ASN A 226 1.67 -44.66 3.75
N VAL A 227 0.84 -45.10 4.71
CA VAL A 227 1.14 -45.03 6.15
C VAL A 227 1.36 -46.39 6.78
N ASP A 228 0.80 -47.49 6.24
CA ASP A 228 0.70 -48.74 7.00
C ASP A 228 1.57 -49.88 6.45
N GLY A 229 2.37 -49.61 5.41
CA GLY A 229 3.23 -50.61 4.78
C GLY A 229 2.48 -51.70 4.03
N ASN A 230 1.15 -51.68 4.02
CA ASN A 230 0.36 -52.51 3.14
C ASN A 230 0.49 -51.95 1.72
N LYS A 231 1.00 -52.78 0.81
CA LYS A 231 1.21 -52.44 -0.59
C LYS A 231 -0.08 -51.98 -1.32
N ASP A 232 -1.24 -52.27 -0.73
CA ASP A 232 -2.55 -52.03 -1.33
C ASP A 232 -3.29 -50.82 -0.71
N ASP A 233 -2.77 -50.21 0.38
CA ASP A 233 -3.48 -49.15 1.12
C ASP A 233 -2.73 -47.80 1.05
N PHE A 234 -3.27 -46.88 0.24
CA PHE A 234 -3.00 -45.44 0.36
C PHE A 234 -4.15 -44.83 1.16
N GLU A 235 -3.84 -44.13 2.26
CA GLU A 235 -4.89 -43.59 3.16
C GLU A 235 -5.57 -42.35 2.58
N TYR A 236 -4.85 -41.61 1.75
CA TYR A 236 -5.37 -40.46 1.01
C TYR A 236 -5.03 -40.62 -0.46
N LEU A 237 -6.03 -40.39 -1.31
CA LEU A 237 -5.89 -40.35 -2.76
C LEU A 237 -6.76 -39.20 -3.24
N ALA A 238 -6.14 -38.15 -3.77
CA ALA A 238 -6.88 -37.01 -4.30
C ALA A 238 -7.88 -37.50 -5.37
N THR A 239 -9.10 -36.95 -5.36
CA THR A 239 -10.14 -37.39 -6.30
C THR A 239 -9.66 -37.21 -7.73
N GLY A 240 -9.69 -38.28 -8.52
CA GLY A 240 -9.20 -38.23 -9.89
C GLY A 240 -7.70 -38.56 -10.04
N VAL A 241 -6.96 -38.87 -8.98
CA VAL A 241 -5.65 -39.52 -9.11
C VAL A 241 -5.83 -41.01 -8.88
N GLY A 242 -5.23 -41.85 -9.73
CA GLY A 242 -5.03 -43.27 -9.47
C GLY A 242 -3.55 -43.50 -9.15
N VAL A 243 -3.24 -44.12 -8.02
CA VAL A 243 -1.87 -44.52 -7.68
C VAL A 243 -1.81 -46.03 -7.53
N GLY A 244 -0.76 -46.64 -8.08
CA GLY A 244 -0.46 -48.06 -7.92
C GLY A 244 0.99 -48.24 -7.51
N VAL A 245 1.25 -48.95 -6.43
CA VAL A 245 2.61 -49.30 -6.00
C VAL A 245 2.87 -50.77 -6.26
N ALA A 246 4.00 -51.06 -6.90
CA ALA A 246 4.48 -52.41 -7.15
C ALA A 246 5.87 -52.59 -6.50
N LEU A 247 5.92 -53.40 -5.45
CA LEU A 247 7.18 -53.82 -4.83
C LEU A 247 7.82 -54.92 -5.70
N ASN A 248 8.91 -54.58 -6.38
CA ASN A 248 9.60 -55.50 -7.29
C ASN A 248 10.56 -56.45 -6.56
N SER A 249 11.14 -55.99 -5.45
CA SER A 249 12.00 -56.81 -4.60
C SER A 249 11.92 -56.35 -3.14
N ALA A 250 11.00 -56.94 -2.36
CA ALA A 250 10.93 -56.78 -0.91
C ALA A 250 10.68 -58.14 -0.23
N LEU A 251 11.23 -58.31 0.97
CA LEU A 251 10.91 -59.41 1.88
C LEU A 251 9.96 -58.87 2.96
N ASP A 252 8.99 -59.70 3.37
CA ASP A 252 7.90 -59.42 4.32
C ASP A 252 8.18 -58.27 5.31
N GLY A 253 7.26 -57.30 5.36
CA GLY A 253 7.32 -56.11 6.22
C GLY A 253 7.70 -56.47 7.66
N ALA A 254 8.67 -55.74 8.21
CA ALA A 254 9.08 -55.91 9.59
C ALA A 254 7.91 -55.49 10.49
N ALA A 255 7.41 -56.41 11.33
CA ALA A 255 6.21 -56.22 12.16
C ALA A 255 6.34 -55.18 13.30
N SER A 256 7.31 -54.26 13.25
CA SER A 256 7.46 -53.15 14.20
C SER A 256 8.52 -52.14 13.74
N GLY A 257 8.20 -50.84 13.73
CA GLY A 257 9.20 -49.78 13.85
C GLY A 257 9.14 -48.56 12.94
N GLY A 258 7.98 -48.16 12.38
CA GLY A 258 7.84 -46.97 11.53
C GLY A 258 8.22 -45.63 12.17
N SER A 259 8.19 -44.56 11.38
CA SER A 259 8.48 -43.21 11.86
C SER A 259 7.41 -42.71 12.84
N VAL A 260 7.80 -41.82 13.75
CA VAL A 260 6.92 -41.28 14.82
C VAL A 260 6.92 -39.76 14.90
N ASP A 261 7.67 -39.10 14.02
CA ASP A 261 7.76 -37.64 13.90
C ASP A 261 6.55 -37.01 13.18
N ALA A 262 5.66 -37.85 12.64
CA ALA A 262 4.43 -37.42 11.97
C ALA A 262 4.66 -36.56 10.72
N SER A 263 5.80 -36.74 10.05
CA SER A 263 6.13 -36.10 8.78
C SER A 263 6.19 -37.13 7.64
N TYR A 264 6.11 -36.63 6.40
CA TYR A 264 6.44 -37.38 5.19
C TYR A 264 7.64 -36.70 4.54
N GLY A 265 8.86 -37.11 4.89
CA GLY A 265 10.04 -36.28 4.64
C GLY A 265 9.98 -35.00 5.47
N THR A 266 10.31 -33.84 4.89
CA THR A 266 10.15 -32.54 5.57
C THR A 266 8.73 -31.97 5.46
N PHE A 267 7.83 -32.67 4.78
CA PHE A 267 6.46 -32.25 4.63
C PHE A 267 5.68 -32.54 5.92
N ASP A 268 5.41 -31.48 6.69
CA ASP A 268 4.58 -31.53 7.89
C ASP A 268 3.17 -31.99 7.52
N ASP A 269 2.67 -33.06 8.16
CA ASP A 269 1.37 -33.63 7.82
C ASP A 269 0.23 -32.64 8.19
N PRO A 270 -0.53 -32.11 7.21
CA PRO A 270 -1.68 -31.24 7.48
C PRO A 270 -2.85 -31.96 8.17
N ALA A 271 -2.93 -33.29 8.11
CA ALA A 271 -3.95 -34.13 8.76
C ALA A 271 -3.44 -34.81 10.04
N GLY A 272 -2.15 -34.65 10.37
CA GLY A 272 -1.48 -35.28 11.49
C GLY A 272 -1.34 -36.79 11.31
N ALA A 273 -0.11 -37.24 11.02
CA ALA A 273 0.25 -38.65 10.95
C ALA A 273 0.25 -39.11 12.39
N ASN A 274 -0.96 -39.41 12.87
CA ASN A 274 -1.20 -39.37 14.29
C ASN A 274 -0.43 -40.54 14.89
N SER A 275 0.29 -40.28 15.98
CA SER A 275 1.09 -41.29 16.70
C SER A 275 0.28 -42.47 17.25
N ASN A 276 -1.05 -42.49 17.06
CA ASN A 276 -1.96 -43.60 17.36
C ASN A 276 -2.46 -44.36 16.12
N SER A 277 -2.05 -44.01 14.89
CA SER A 277 -2.24 -44.89 13.74
C SER A 277 -1.42 -46.17 13.99
N PRO A 278 -1.99 -47.38 13.83
CA PRO A 278 -1.31 -48.61 14.16
C PRO A 278 0.06 -48.67 13.47
N ALA A 279 1.13 -48.69 14.28
CA ALA A 279 2.54 -48.67 13.89
C ALA A 279 2.78 -48.95 12.40
N ALA A 280 2.97 -47.87 11.63
CA ALA A 280 3.41 -47.90 10.24
C ALA A 280 4.49 -48.97 10.09
N TYR A 281 4.28 -49.93 9.19
CA TYR A 281 5.23 -51.02 8.96
C TYR A 281 6.19 -50.62 7.85
N PRO A 282 7.44 -50.27 8.16
CA PRO A 282 8.33 -49.80 7.13
C PRO A 282 8.76 -50.94 6.20
N TRP A 283 9.02 -50.60 4.94
CA TRP A 283 9.50 -51.56 3.95
C TRP A 283 10.97 -51.89 4.20
N ALA A 284 11.26 -53.17 4.44
CA ALA A 284 12.60 -53.64 4.81
C ALA A 284 13.30 -54.41 3.68
N ALA A 285 14.53 -54.02 3.36
CA ALA A 285 15.42 -54.79 2.47
C ALA A 285 16.24 -55.82 3.26
N ASN A 286 15.61 -56.88 3.77
CA ASN A 286 16.32 -57.87 4.58
C ASN A 286 16.97 -58.96 3.70
N GLY A 287 18.30 -58.93 3.56
CA GLY A 287 19.07 -59.97 2.86
C GLY A 287 19.21 -59.82 1.34
N THR A 288 18.68 -58.75 0.74
CA THR A 288 18.98 -58.32 -0.64
C THR A 288 19.90 -57.10 -0.62
N THR A 289 20.73 -56.95 -1.66
CA THR A 289 21.61 -55.77 -1.80
C THR A 289 20.85 -54.51 -2.24
N PHE A 290 19.54 -54.61 -2.50
CA PHE A 290 18.69 -53.48 -2.87
C PHE A 290 17.20 -53.72 -2.57
N LEU A 291 16.47 -52.63 -2.32
CA LEU A 291 15.00 -52.49 -2.38
C LEU A 291 14.64 -51.83 -3.72
N GLU A 292 13.65 -52.35 -4.43
CA GLU A 292 13.10 -51.71 -5.64
C GLU A 292 11.58 -51.57 -5.48
N VAL A 293 11.11 -50.32 -5.57
CA VAL A 293 9.70 -49.94 -5.50
C VAL A 293 9.35 -49.18 -6.77
N ASP A 294 8.36 -49.65 -7.52
CA ASP A 294 7.77 -48.88 -8.61
C ASP A 294 6.50 -48.18 -8.11
N VAL A 295 6.45 -46.87 -8.26
CA VAL A 295 5.30 -46.01 -7.97
C VAL A 295 4.71 -45.57 -9.30
N THR A 296 3.54 -46.07 -9.65
CA THR A 296 2.78 -45.70 -10.85
C THR A 296 1.70 -44.70 -10.48
N ILE A 297 1.64 -43.59 -11.18
CA ILE A 297 0.67 -42.52 -11.02
C ILE A 297 -0.13 -42.46 -12.31
N THR A 298 -1.45 -42.34 -12.20
CA THR A 298 -2.39 -42.19 -13.31
C THR A 298 -3.24 -40.97 -13.00
N ASN A 299 -3.22 -39.96 -13.86
CA ASN A 299 -4.18 -38.87 -13.75
C ASN A 299 -5.51 -39.32 -14.36
N THR A 300 -6.52 -39.61 -13.54
CA THR A 300 -7.88 -39.95 -13.99
C THR A 300 -8.86 -38.78 -13.88
N SER A 301 -8.37 -37.59 -13.49
CA SER A 301 -9.17 -36.39 -13.35
C SER A 301 -9.47 -35.81 -14.73
N ALA A 302 -10.34 -34.80 -14.77
CA ALA A 302 -10.62 -34.06 -16.00
C ALA A 302 -9.61 -32.92 -16.26
N HIS A 303 -8.63 -32.73 -15.37
CA HIS A 303 -7.65 -31.65 -15.39
C HIS A 303 -6.25 -32.22 -15.58
N ASP A 304 -5.31 -31.41 -16.05
CA ASP A 304 -3.91 -31.80 -16.11
C ASP A 304 -3.31 -31.86 -14.70
N LEU A 305 -2.36 -32.74 -14.44
CA LEU A 305 -1.76 -32.99 -13.13
C LEU A 305 -0.25 -32.74 -13.19
N LYS A 306 0.22 -31.67 -12.55
CA LYS A 306 1.65 -31.36 -12.44
C LYS A 306 2.26 -32.05 -11.23
N LEU A 307 3.27 -32.89 -11.47
CA LEU A 307 4.01 -33.56 -10.40
C LEU A 307 5.10 -32.64 -9.85
N ASN A 308 5.07 -32.38 -8.55
CA ASN A 308 6.01 -31.48 -7.88
C ASN A 308 7.17 -32.23 -7.22
N GLY A 309 6.89 -33.34 -6.54
CA GLY A 309 7.93 -34.12 -5.89
C GLY A 309 7.47 -35.39 -5.20
N LEU A 310 8.44 -36.16 -4.73
CA LEU A 310 8.29 -37.38 -3.93
C LEU A 310 9.03 -37.19 -2.61
N TYR A 311 8.35 -37.46 -1.50
CA TYR A 311 8.81 -37.25 -0.14
C TYR A 311 8.71 -38.57 0.62
N PHE A 312 9.71 -38.90 1.44
CA PHE A 312 9.71 -40.14 2.21
C PHE A 312 10.70 -40.13 3.38
N ASP A 313 10.45 -41.00 4.36
CA ASP A 313 11.32 -41.19 5.51
C ASP A 313 12.17 -42.44 5.36
N ILE A 314 13.41 -42.35 5.86
CA ILE A 314 14.34 -43.47 5.86
C ILE A 314 14.96 -43.69 7.22
N PHE A 315 14.93 -44.94 7.65
CA PHE A 315 15.65 -45.40 8.82
C PHE A 315 16.81 -46.33 8.46
N ARG A 316 17.94 -46.08 9.15
CA ARG A 316 19.16 -46.88 9.05
C ARG A 316 19.51 -47.45 10.41
N SER A 317 19.61 -48.78 10.50
CA SER A 317 20.01 -49.44 11.75
C SER A 317 21.49 -49.25 12.09
N THR A 318 22.37 -49.09 11.10
CA THR A 318 23.84 -48.94 11.29
C THR A 318 24.49 -47.95 10.31
N ASP A 319 25.68 -47.44 10.64
CA ASP A 319 26.42 -46.44 9.85
C ASP A 319 26.89 -46.98 8.48
N THR A 320 26.89 -48.31 8.29
CA THR A 320 27.34 -48.98 7.05
C THR A 320 26.20 -49.53 6.18
N SER A 321 24.97 -49.55 6.71
CA SER A 321 23.79 -50.16 6.10
C SER A 321 23.38 -49.64 4.71
N LEU A 322 23.63 -48.36 4.40
CA LEU A 322 23.10 -47.73 3.19
C LEU A 322 24.17 -46.94 2.44
N ARG A 323 24.27 -47.18 1.14
CA ARG A 323 25.24 -46.49 0.27
C ARG A 323 24.60 -45.57 -0.75
N ARG A 324 23.48 -45.95 -1.37
CA ARG A 324 22.97 -45.21 -2.53
C ARG A 324 21.46 -45.28 -2.69
N PHE A 325 20.87 -44.13 -2.99
CA PHE A 325 19.50 -43.97 -3.48
C PHE A 325 19.52 -43.63 -4.95
N GLU A 326 18.62 -44.24 -5.70
CA GLU A 326 18.39 -43.91 -7.08
C GLU A 326 16.89 -43.74 -7.31
N MET A 327 16.51 -42.68 -8.01
CA MET A 327 15.18 -42.56 -8.61
C MET A 327 15.33 -42.72 -10.10
N GLU A 328 14.50 -43.56 -10.71
CA GLU A 328 14.44 -43.71 -12.16
C GLU A 328 13.03 -43.41 -12.65
N TYR A 329 12.91 -42.72 -13.78
CA TYR A 329 11.68 -42.72 -14.56
C TYR A 329 11.67 -43.97 -15.44
N VAL A 330 10.76 -44.90 -15.17
CA VAL A 330 10.76 -46.25 -15.78
C VAL A 330 9.97 -46.27 -17.07
N ALA A 331 8.77 -45.69 -17.05
CA ALA A 331 7.81 -45.73 -18.15
C ALA A 331 6.66 -44.75 -17.90
N GLY A 332 5.96 -44.33 -18.94
CA GLY A 332 4.80 -43.46 -18.83
C GLY A 332 4.66 -42.54 -20.03
N ASP A 333 3.83 -41.53 -19.86
CA ASP A 333 3.43 -40.52 -20.85
C ASP A 333 4.20 -39.20 -20.69
N LEU A 334 4.98 -39.02 -19.61
CA LEU A 334 5.92 -37.90 -19.51
C LEU A 334 6.98 -38.03 -20.60
N SER A 335 7.23 -36.95 -21.33
CA SER A 335 8.06 -36.92 -22.53
C SER A 335 9.58 -37.04 -22.29
N ASP A 336 10.00 -37.16 -21.02
CA ASP A 336 11.39 -37.40 -20.65
C ASP A 336 11.87 -38.82 -21.03
N PRO A 337 13.16 -38.98 -21.40
CA PRO A 337 13.71 -40.31 -21.66
C PRO A 337 13.72 -41.15 -20.38
N THR A 338 13.27 -42.40 -20.47
CA THR A 338 13.37 -43.37 -19.37
C THR A 338 14.82 -43.48 -18.89
N GLY A 339 15.05 -43.37 -17.58
CA GLY A 339 16.39 -43.37 -17.02
C GLY A 339 16.47 -42.82 -15.61
N GLN A 340 17.69 -42.72 -15.09
CA GLN A 340 17.98 -42.22 -13.74
C GLN A 340 17.72 -40.71 -13.65
N LEU A 341 16.79 -40.32 -12.78
CA LEU A 341 16.49 -38.94 -12.43
C LEU A 341 17.41 -38.44 -11.32
N TYR A 342 17.58 -39.26 -10.27
CA TYR A 342 18.42 -38.96 -9.11
C TYR A 342 19.37 -40.11 -8.79
N ALA A 343 20.60 -39.76 -8.41
CA ALA A 343 21.54 -40.67 -7.76
C ALA A 343 22.23 -39.97 -6.58
N VAL A 344 21.81 -40.32 -5.36
CA VAL A 344 22.39 -39.80 -4.12
C VAL A 344 23.21 -40.89 -3.45
N THR A 345 24.50 -40.65 -3.25
CA THR A 345 25.35 -41.51 -2.42
C THR A 345 25.48 -40.85 -1.05
N LEU A 346 24.94 -41.45 0.00
CA LEU A 346 25.04 -40.88 1.34
C LEU A 346 26.41 -41.19 1.95
N TYR A 347 27.16 -40.14 2.25
CA TYR A 347 28.46 -40.20 2.95
C TYR A 347 28.34 -39.66 4.38
N THR A 348 27.30 -40.01 5.14
CA THR A 348 27.14 -39.48 6.50
C THR A 348 27.69 -40.45 7.55
N THR A 349 28.51 -39.91 8.46
CA THR A 349 29.08 -40.60 9.64
C THR A 349 28.31 -40.30 10.93
N THR A 350 27.09 -39.76 10.83
CA THR A 350 26.35 -39.24 11.99
C THR A 350 24.89 -39.70 11.99
N GLY A 351 24.59 -40.59 12.93
CA GLY A 351 23.24 -40.90 13.40
C GLY A 351 22.71 -42.28 13.00
N THR A 352 23.21 -43.35 13.61
CA THR A 352 22.49 -44.64 13.62
C THR A 352 21.22 -44.53 14.46
N GLY A 353 20.13 -45.16 14.02
CA GLY A 353 18.94 -45.34 14.87
C GLY A 353 17.93 -44.18 14.90
N SER A 354 17.95 -43.26 13.93
CA SER A 354 16.90 -42.24 13.75
C SER A 354 16.36 -42.24 12.32
N TRP A 355 15.08 -41.93 12.16
CA TRP A 355 14.48 -41.58 10.87
C TRP A 355 15.10 -40.31 10.29
N LYS A 356 15.11 -40.22 8.96
CA LYS A 356 15.67 -39.12 8.19
C LYS A 356 14.75 -38.81 7.02
N ASP A 357 14.50 -37.53 6.89
CA ASP A 357 13.60 -36.95 5.90
C ASP A 357 14.32 -36.80 4.56
N PHE A 358 13.64 -37.14 3.47
CA PHE A 358 14.13 -36.95 2.11
C PHE A 358 13.06 -36.35 1.22
N ASP A 359 13.44 -35.26 0.55
CA ASP A 359 12.57 -34.53 -0.36
C ASP A 359 13.19 -34.50 -1.76
N TRP A 360 12.48 -35.04 -2.74
CA TRP A 360 12.89 -35.01 -4.14
C TRP A 360 11.89 -34.22 -4.98
N THR A 361 12.30 -33.03 -5.43
CA THR A 361 11.48 -32.17 -6.28
C THR A 361 11.76 -32.41 -7.76
N PHE A 362 10.82 -32.94 -8.55
CA PHE A 362 11.07 -33.34 -9.95
C PHE A 362 11.65 -32.23 -10.87
N GLY A 363 11.56 -30.96 -10.45
CA GLY A 363 12.07 -29.81 -11.18
C GLY A 363 13.35 -29.16 -10.75
N SER A 364 13.86 -29.48 -9.56
CA SER A 364 15.06 -28.85 -9.05
C SER A 364 15.86 -29.85 -8.21
N GLN A 365 17.13 -29.54 -8.01
CA GLN A 365 17.91 -30.30 -7.06
C GLN A 365 17.40 -29.93 -5.66
N GLY A 366 16.65 -30.83 -5.01
CA GLY A 366 16.16 -30.62 -3.65
C GLY A 366 17.29 -30.29 -2.67
N GLU A 367 16.98 -29.52 -1.63
CA GLU A 367 17.94 -29.19 -0.58
C GLU A 367 18.31 -30.44 0.22
N ASN A 368 19.55 -30.91 0.07
CA ASN A 368 20.08 -31.94 0.94
C ASN A 368 21.12 -31.32 1.89
N PRO A 369 20.90 -31.35 3.22
CA PRO A 369 21.69 -30.57 4.17
C PRO A 369 23.16 -31.01 4.33
N SER A 370 23.66 -32.04 3.63
CA SER A 370 25.07 -32.44 3.80
C SER A 370 25.76 -33.19 2.66
N SER A 371 25.10 -33.52 1.55
CA SER A 371 25.76 -34.22 0.43
C SER A 371 25.28 -33.76 -0.94
N ALA A 372 26.22 -33.37 -1.81
CA ALA A 372 25.92 -33.07 -3.20
C ALA A 372 25.47 -34.35 -3.93
N PRO A 373 24.33 -34.34 -4.64
CA PRO A 373 23.91 -35.44 -5.50
C PRO A 373 24.97 -35.69 -6.57
N VAL A 374 25.18 -36.96 -6.90
CA VAL A 374 26.22 -37.38 -7.85
C VAL A 374 25.74 -37.20 -9.30
N ALA A 375 24.42 -37.23 -9.50
CA ALA A 375 23.74 -36.84 -10.74
C ALA A 375 22.28 -36.46 -10.44
N PHE A 376 21.84 -35.34 -11.00
CA PHE A 376 20.44 -34.91 -11.05
C PHE A 376 20.12 -34.61 -12.52
N ASN A 377 19.09 -35.27 -13.05
CA ASN A 377 18.52 -34.95 -14.36
C ASN A 377 17.10 -34.44 -14.10
N ALA A 378 16.91 -33.13 -14.19
CA ALA A 378 15.59 -32.53 -14.06
C ALA A 378 14.66 -33.11 -15.12
N MET A 379 13.40 -33.35 -14.72
CA MET A 379 12.37 -33.72 -15.67
C MET A 379 11.95 -32.48 -16.45
N SER A 380 12.06 -32.55 -17.77
CA SER A 380 11.60 -31.49 -18.67
C SER A 380 10.08 -31.48 -18.79
N ASP A 381 9.43 -32.62 -18.52
CA ASP A 381 7.99 -32.80 -18.54
C ASP A 381 7.51 -33.44 -17.25
N ARG A 382 6.58 -32.75 -16.58
CA ARG A 382 6.05 -33.14 -15.27
C ARG A 382 4.54 -33.13 -15.25
N VAL A 383 3.90 -32.97 -16.40
CA VAL A 383 2.45 -32.80 -16.50
C VAL A 383 1.87 -34.07 -17.07
N LEU A 384 1.00 -34.72 -16.29
CA LEU A 384 0.17 -35.81 -16.75
C LEU A 384 -1.17 -35.24 -17.20
N GLY A 385 -1.47 -35.34 -18.48
CA GLY A 385 -2.80 -35.06 -19.01
C GLY A 385 -3.86 -36.05 -18.50
N THR A 386 -5.11 -35.79 -18.84
CA THR A 386 -6.24 -36.67 -18.49
C THR A 386 -6.05 -38.10 -19.07
N ASN A 387 -6.01 -39.10 -18.19
CA ASN A 387 -5.72 -40.53 -18.39
C ASN A 387 -4.25 -40.89 -18.69
N GLU A 388 -3.32 -39.95 -18.50
CA GLU A 388 -1.90 -40.23 -18.64
C GLU A 388 -1.31 -40.87 -17.37
N THR A 389 -0.20 -41.59 -17.55
CA THR A 389 0.47 -42.37 -16.52
C THR A 389 1.96 -42.08 -16.42
N ALA A 390 2.54 -42.14 -15.21
CA ALA A 390 3.99 -42.11 -15.00
C ALA A 390 4.40 -43.16 -13.97
N THR A 391 5.46 -43.90 -14.23
CA THR A 391 6.04 -44.89 -13.32
C THR A 391 7.45 -44.49 -12.92
N PHE A 392 7.64 -44.29 -11.62
CA PHE A 392 8.93 -43.98 -11.00
C PHE A 392 9.43 -45.19 -10.22
N ARG A 393 10.72 -45.50 -10.30
CA ARG A 393 11.36 -46.55 -9.51
C ARG A 393 12.27 -45.94 -8.47
N LEU A 394 11.98 -46.20 -7.21
CA LEU A 394 12.87 -45.95 -6.08
C LEU A 394 13.74 -47.19 -5.87
N ILE A 395 15.06 -47.01 -6.00
CA ILE A 395 16.06 -48.05 -5.73
C ILE A 395 16.87 -47.65 -4.51
N VAL A 396 16.83 -48.49 -3.49
CA VAL A 396 17.61 -48.30 -2.27
C VAL A 396 18.67 -49.40 -2.19
N LYS A 397 19.95 -49.06 -2.38
CA LYS A 397 21.05 -50.04 -2.39
C LYS A 397 21.74 -50.09 -1.03
N SER A 398 21.69 -51.28 -0.41
CA SER A 398 22.44 -51.59 0.81
C SER A 398 23.90 -51.95 0.49
N SER A 399 24.73 -52.10 1.52
CA SER A 399 26.17 -52.41 1.41
C SER A 399 26.44 -53.68 0.55
N THR A 400 27.56 -53.67 -0.20
CA THR A 400 27.94 -54.76 -1.13
C THR A 400 28.34 -56.07 -0.45
N ASP A 401 28.44 -56.11 0.89
CA ASP A 401 28.80 -57.32 1.64
C ASP A 401 27.60 -57.87 2.43
N ALA A 402 26.55 -58.26 1.70
CA ALA A 402 25.31 -58.83 2.24
C ALA A 402 25.52 -60.08 3.15
N ALA A 403 26.73 -60.64 3.19
CA ALA A 403 27.07 -61.79 4.02
C ALA A 403 27.49 -61.42 5.46
N THR A 404 27.89 -60.17 5.72
CA THR A 404 28.44 -59.74 7.03
C THR A 404 27.65 -58.63 7.71
N GLU A 405 26.82 -57.88 6.96
CA GLU A 405 25.98 -56.79 7.47
C GLU A 405 24.51 -57.02 7.07
N PRO A 406 23.71 -57.79 7.85
CA PRO A 406 22.29 -58.01 7.57
C PRO A 406 21.41 -56.81 7.94
N ASP A 407 21.97 -55.61 7.91
CA ASP A 407 21.35 -54.42 8.47
C ASP A 407 20.20 -53.92 7.58
N ALA A 408 19.02 -53.81 8.19
CA ALA A 408 17.81 -53.41 7.51
C ALA A 408 17.86 -51.91 7.20
N VAL A 409 17.64 -51.59 5.93
CA VAL A 409 17.18 -50.26 5.52
C VAL A 409 15.67 -50.31 5.51
N LEU A 410 15.07 -49.31 6.12
CA LEU A 410 13.63 -49.14 6.26
C LEU A 410 13.22 -47.86 5.52
N VAL A 411 12.22 -47.95 4.65
CA VAL A 411 11.56 -46.80 4.02
C VAL A 411 10.13 -46.73 4.53
N ASP A 412 9.68 -45.53 4.88
CA ASP A 412 8.36 -45.26 5.41
C ASP A 412 7.80 -43.94 4.87
N ASN A 413 6.52 -43.67 5.11
CA ASN A 413 5.87 -42.38 4.88
C ASN A 413 6.14 -41.79 3.48
N ILE A 414 5.85 -42.56 2.42
CA ILE A 414 6.01 -42.05 1.06
C ILE A 414 4.81 -41.17 0.70
N ALA A 415 5.06 -39.89 0.43
CA ALA A 415 4.08 -38.95 -0.08
C ALA A 415 4.45 -38.45 -1.49
N LEU A 416 3.46 -38.42 -2.37
CA LEU A 416 3.56 -37.79 -3.68
C LEU A 416 2.85 -36.44 -3.64
N VAL A 417 3.54 -35.40 -4.08
CA VAL A 417 3.01 -34.03 -4.12
C VAL A 417 2.89 -33.55 -5.56
N GLY A 418 1.78 -32.90 -5.88
CA GLY A 418 1.50 -32.30 -7.18
C GLY A 418 0.21 -31.49 -7.18
N ASP A 419 0.00 -30.71 -8.24
CA ASP A 419 -1.11 -29.77 -8.36
C ASP A 419 -1.96 -30.10 -9.59
N PHE A 420 -3.29 -30.06 -9.47
CA PHE A 420 -4.16 -30.04 -10.63
C PHE A 420 -4.10 -28.66 -11.30
N ILE A 421 -3.83 -28.64 -12.60
CA ILE A 421 -3.86 -27.45 -13.43
C ILE A 421 -5.30 -27.29 -13.93
N PRO A 422 -6.04 -26.25 -13.52
CA PRO A 422 -7.40 -26.01 -14.01
C PRO A 422 -7.39 -25.81 -15.54
N ASP A 423 -8.32 -26.45 -16.24
CA ASP A 423 -8.49 -26.31 -17.69
C ASP A 423 -8.60 -24.82 -18.07
N GLY A 424 -7.56 -24.29 -18.71
CA GLY A 424 -7.45 -22.87 -19.05
C GLY A 424 -6.04 -22.29 -18.89
N VAL A 425 -5.18 -22.94 -18.10
CA VAL A 425 -3.77 -22.56 -17.93
C VAL A 425 -2.89 -23.50 -18.77
N LEU A 426 -2.59 -23.09 -20.01
CA LEU A 426 -1.93 -23.95 -21.01
C LEU A 426 -0.44 -23.67 -21.23
N VAL A 427 0.20 -22.84 -20.39
CA VAL A 427 1.66 -22.66 -20.40
C VAL A 427 2.22 -22.50 -18.99
N ASP A 428 2.98 -23.49 -18.53
CA ASP A 428 3.79 -23.43 -17.32
C ASP A 428 5.13 -22.73 -17.64
N TRP A 429 5.20 -21.43 -17.38
CA TRP A 429 6.41 -20.61 -17.56
C TRP A 429 7.46 -20.83 -16.44
N GLY A 430 7.25 -21.78 -15.53
CA GLY A 430 8.12 -22.10 -14.41
C GLY A 430 9.23 -23.13 -14.68
N SER A 431 9.50 -23.51 -15.94
CA SER A 431 10.61 -24.40 -16.28
C SER A 431 11.91 -23.62 -16.57
N PRO A 432 12.97 -23.75 -15.73
CA PRO A 432 14.23 -23.02 -15.91
C PRO A 432 15.09 -23.50 -17.10
N ASP A 433 14.71 -24.53 -17.84
CA ASP A 433 15.60 -25.22 -18.79
C ASP A 433 15.57 -24.74 -20.26
N MET A 434 14.94 -23.59 -20.56
CA MET A 434 15.00 -23.00 -21.91
C MET A 434 16.08 -21.91 -22.13
N PHE A 435 16.88 -21.56 -21.12
CA PHE A 435 17.69 -20.33 -21.19
C PHE A 435 19.14 -20.48 -20.73
N PHE A 436 19.95 -21.28 -21.41
CA PHE A 436 21.40 -21.00 -21.50
C PHE A 436 21.96 -21.35 -22.89
N GLY A 437 21.91 -20.39 -23.79
CA GLY A 437 22.74 -20.32 -24.99
C GLY A 437 23.26 -18.90 -25.13
N ASP A 438 24.58 -18.74 -25.02
CA ASP A 438 25.35 -17.49 -25.05
C ASP A 438 24.85 -16.43 -26.04
N GLU A 439 24.83 -15.19 -25.57
CA GLU A 439 25.01 -13.92 -26.29
C GLU A 439 24.38 -13.78 -27.70
N GLY A 440 23.16 -13.23 -27.74
CA GLY A 440 22.67 -12.43 -28.87
C GLY A 440 21.30 -12.82 -29.40
N ASN A 441 20.29 -11.95 -29.16
CA ASN A 441 18.93 -12.03 -29.70
C ASN A 441 18.20 -13.36 -29.46
N VAL A 442 17.44 -13.42 -28.37
CA VAL A 442 16.40 -14.46 -28.23
C VAL A 442 15.17 -14.01 -29.01
N ASP A 443 14.89 -14.66 -30.14
CA ASP A 443 13.63 -14.51 -30.88
C ASP A 443 12.49 -15.11 -30.04
N LEU A 444 11.68 -14.26 -29.39
CA LEU A 444 10.46 -14.69 -28.70
C LEU A 444 9.42 -15.16 -29.73
N ARG A 445 9.32 -16.47 -29.97
CA ARG A 445 8.29 -17.06 -30.85
C ARG A 445 6.98 -17.22 -30.08
N LEU A 446 6.11 -16.21 -30.16
CA LEU A 446 4.77 -16.25 -29.57
C LEU A 446 3.95 -17.43 -30.15
N GLY A 447 3.58 -18.38 -29.28
CA GLY A 447 2.83 -19.59 -29.62
C GLY A 447 1.30 -19.39 -29.67
N SER A 448 0.66 -20.13 -30.58
CA SER A 448 -0.78 -20.22 -30.90
C SER A 448 -1.47 -18.94 -31.41
N HIS A 449 -2.02 -19.01 -32.63
CA HIS A 449 -2.69 -17.89 -33.33
C HIS A 449 -4.14 -18.26 -33.66
N ALA A 450 -5.11 -17.45 -33.25
CA ALA A 450 -6.39 -17.41 -33.94
C ALA A 450 -6.25 -16.48 -35.14
N ALA A 451 -6.33 -17.03 -36.35
CA ALA A 451 -6.23 -16.26 -37.58
C ALA A 451 -7.61 -16.11 -38.20
N THR A 452 -8.13 -14.89 -38.26
CA THR A 452 -9.36 -14.57 -38.98
C THR A 452 -9.02 -13.96 -40.34
N THR A 453 -9.70 -14.42 -41.39
CA THR A 453 -9.57 -13.85 -42.74
C THR A 453 -10.80 -13.01 -43.05
N ASN A 454 -10.61 -11.72 -43.30
CA ASN A 454 -11.66 -10.84 -43.80
C ASN A 454 -11.20 -10.24 -45.15
N GLY A 455 -11.62 -10.87 -46.25
CA GLY A 455 -11.06 -10.57 -47.57
C GLY A 455 -9.58 -10.94 -47.65
N ASN A 456 -8.71 -9.97 -47.93
CA ASN A 456 -7.26 -10.17 -48.03
C ASN A 456 -6.51 -9.86 -46.72
N LEU A 457 -7.19 -9.42 -45.65
CA LEU A 457 -6.55 -9.07 -44.37
C LEU A 457 -6.55 -10.29 -43.45
N LEU A 458 -5.35 -10.76 -43.10
CA LEU A 458 -5.14 -11.78 -42.08
C LEU A 458 -4.85 -11.08 -40.75
N ILE A 459 -5.75 -11.20 -39.78
CA ILE A 459 -5.55 -10.64 -38.43
C ILE A 459 -5.12 -11.78 -37.51
N ARG A 460 -4.05 -11.56 -36.75
CA ARG A 460 -3.61 -12.46 -35.66
C ARG A 460 -3.76 -11.72 -34.35
N ASN A 461 -4.56 -12.28 -33.44
CA ASN A 461 -4.75 -11.74 -32.10
C ASN A 461 -3.94 -12.59 -31.11
N TYR A 462 -3.24 -11.92 -30.20
CA TYR A 462 -2.50 -12.54 -29.10
C TYR A 462 -3.30 -12.39 -27.79
N HIS A 463 -3.25 -13.40 -26.92
CA HIS A 463 -4.16 -13.54 -25.78
C HIS A 463 -3.84 -12.53 -24.66
N PRO A 464 -4.79 -11.67 -24.23
CA PRO A 464 -4.53 -10.59 -23.26
C PRO A 464 -4.33 -11.07 -21.81
N GLU A 465 -4.76 -12.29 -21.48
CA GLU A 465 -4.79 -12.75 -20.08
C GLU A 465 -3.46 -13.32 -19.58
N MET A 466 -2.51 -13.61 -20.48
CA MET A 466 -1.18 -14.10 -20.12
C MET A 466 -0.14 -12.99 -20.32
N PRO A 467 0.81 -12.83 -19.37
CA PRO A 467 1.90 -11.88 -19.56
C PRO A 467 2.78 -12.31 -20.74
N ILE A 468 3.12 -11.32 -21.58
CA ILE A 468 4.11 -11.43 -22.67
C ILE A 468 5.52 -11.61 -22.09
N LEU A 469 5.77 -11.10 -20.87
CA LEU A 469 7.01 -11.26 -20.11
C LEU A 469 6.66 -11.60 -18.65
N ASP A 470 7.10 -12.77 -18.16
CA ASP A 470 6.85 -13.28 -16.80
C ASP A 470 8.08 -13.08 -15.87
N ARG A 471 7.83 -12.99 -14.56
CA ARG A 471 8.75 -12.64 -13.46
C ARG A 471 9.78 -13.73 -13.14
N SER A 472 9.65 -14.94 -13.66
CA SER A 472 10.51 -16.09 -13.32
C SER A 472 11.97 -16.00 -13.84
N LEU A 473 12.33 -14.94 -14.57
CA LEU A 473 13.66 -14.77 -15.17
C LEU A 473 14.64 -14.00 -14.25
N GLY A 474 15.06 -14.62 -13.15
CA GLY A 474 16.31 -14.37 -12.41
C GLY A 474 16.56 -12.97 -11.82
N ASP A 475 16.69 -12.91 -10.49
CA ASP A 475 17.01 -11.72 -9.71
C ASP A 475 18.29 -11.02 -10.19
N GLY A 476 18.17 -9.75 -10.58
CA GLY A 476 19.34 -8.89 -10.68
C GLY A 476 19.16 -7.57 -11.41
N PHE A 477 18.28 -7.46 -12.41
CA PHE A 477 18.23 -6.25 -13.23
C PHE A 477 16.81 -5.92 -13.75
N TYR A 478 16.22 -4.89 -13.12
CA TYR A 478 14.92 -4.21 -13.37
C TYR A 478 13.65 -4.91 -12.90
N GLN A 479 12.74 -4.08 -12.37
CA GLN A 479 11.48 -4.40 -11.70
C GLN A 479 10.54 -5.26 -12.56
N ALA A 480 10.76 -6.57 -12.52
CA ALA A 480 9.87 -7.66 -12.06
C ALA A 480 8.34 -7.64 -12.28
N GLN A 481 7.76 -6.75 -13.10
CA GLN A 481 6.30 -6.72 -13.29
C GLN A 481 5.85 -7.45 -14.57
N PRO A 482 4.82 -8.32 -14.50
CA PRO A 482 4.25 -8.99 -15.66
C PRO A 482 3.74 -7.98 -16.69
N LEU A 483 4.26 -8.05 -17.91
CA LEU A 483 3.81 -7.17 -18.98
C LEU A 483 2.75 -7.89 -19.83
N HIS A 484 1.56 -7.33 -19.92
CA HIS A 484 0.46 -7.87 -20.71
C HIS A 484 0.34 -7.11 -22.03
N GLY A 485 -0.35 -7.70 -23.00
CA GLY A 485 -0.64 -6.95 -24.22
C GLY A 485 -1.40 -7.72 -25.29
N MET A 486 -1.86 -6.95 -26.26
CA MET A 486 -2.56 -7.42 -27.45
C MET A 486 -1.86 -6.85 -28.66
N LEU A 487 -1.58 -7.70 -29.64
CA LEU A 487 -0.93 -7.31 -30.88
C LEU A 487 -1.81 -7.76 -32.04
N GLN A 488 -2.02 -6.86 -33.00
CA GLN A 488 -2.64 -7.17 -34.26
C GLN A 488 -1.72 -6.75 -35.40
N VAL A 489 -1.65 -7.62 -36.40
CA VAL A 489 -1.11 -7.26 -37.71
C VAL A 489 -2.09 -7.67 -38.78
N GLY A 490 -2.14 -6.84 -39.81
CA GLY A 490 -2.82 -7.13 -41.05
C GLY A 490 -1.90 -6.85 -42.23
N ASN A 491 -1.93 -7.71 -43.24
CA ASN A 491 -1.31 -7.45 -44.53
C ASN A 491 -2.39 -7.49 -45.62
N LYS A 492 -2.39 -6.52 -46.53
CA LYS A 492 -3.31 -6.49 -47.67
C LYS A 492 -2.65 -7.15 -48.88
N GLY A 493 -2.56 -8.49 -48.89
CA GLY A 493 -1.95 -9.22 -49.99
C GLY A 493 -2.02 -10.74 -49.85
N ALA A 494 -2.31 -11.43 -50.96
CA ALA A 494 -2.35 -12.89 -50.98
C ALA A 494 -0.91 -13.46 -50.89
N LEU A 495 -0.63 -14.25 -49.85
CA LEU A 495 0.49 -15.21 -49.76
C LEU A 495 1.88 -14.71 -49.31
N ALA A 496 1.99 -13.66 -48.49
CA ALA A 496 3.24 -13.43 -47.74
C ALA A 496 3.07 -13.96 -46.31
N GLU A 497 3.62 -15.15 -46.04
CA GLU A 497 3.88 -15.58 -44.65
C GLU A 497 4.77 -14.50 -44.01
N SER A 498 4.19 -13.70 -43.11
CA SER A 498 4.96 -12.81 -42.24
C SER A 498 5.92 -13.67 -41.43
N THR A 499 7.22 -13.49 -41.65
CA THR A 499 8.30 -14.21 -41.00
C THR A 499 8.57 -13.63 -39.62
N GLY A 500 7.63 -13.81 -38.70
CA GLY A 500 7.84 -13.58 -37.26
C GLY A 500 7.90 -12.11 -36.83
N PHE A 501 7.47 -11.87 -35.59
CA PHE A 501 7.80 -10.64 -34.87
C PHE A 501 9.07 -10.87 -34.06
N ARG A 502 9.81 -9.79 -33.83
CA ARG A 502 10.93 -9.81 -32.89
C ARG A 502 10.63 -8.92 -31.71
N TYR A 503 10.41 -9.54 -30.56
CA TYR A 503 10.63 -8.88 -29.28
C TYR A 503 12.12 -8.98 -28.98
N ALA A 504 12.80 -7.85 -28.95
CA ALA A 504 14.21 -7.79 -28.56
C ALA A 504 14.33 -6.93 -27.30
N ARG A 505 14.52 -7.56 -26.14
CA ARG A 505 15.08 -6.86 -24.97
C ARG A 505 16.56 -6.67 -25.27
N LEU A 506 16.95 -5.50 -25.78
CA LEU A 506 18.36 -5.18 -25.90
C LEU A 506 18.91 -4.96 -24.49
N ALA A 507 19.73 -5.89 -24.01
CA ALA A 507 20.69 -5.60 -22.95
C ALA A 507 21.70 -4.58 -23.52
N GLY A 508 21.30 -3.30 -23.58
CA GLY A 508 22.22 -2.22 -23.86
C GLY A 508 23.34 -2.27 -22.82
N GLY A 509 24.59 -2.04 -23.24
CA GLY A 509 25.80 -2.20 -22.43
C GLY A 509 25.93 -1.33 -21.18
N ASN A 510 24.84 -0.74 -20.69
CA ASN A 510 24.74 -0.20 -19.35
C ASN A 510 23.44 -0.71 -18.69
N PRO A 511 23.53 -1.63 -17.72
CA PRO A 511 22.38 -2.23 -17.03
C PRO A 511 21.72 -1.26 -16.04
N SER A 512 21.76 0.06 -16.27
CA SER A 512 20.98 1.10 -15.54
C SER A 512 19.83 1.79 -16.35
N ALA A 513 19.63 1.48 -17.64
CA ALA A 513 18.37 1.74 -18.36
C ALA A 513 17.75 0.47 -19.00
N GLY A 514 16.77 -0.15 -18.34
CA GLY A 514 16.00 -1.26 -18.91
C GLY A 514 15.06 -0.74 -19.99
N SER A 515 15.27 -1.13 -21.25
CA SER A 515 14.46 -0.64 -22.36
C SER A 515 13.66 -1.74 -23.03
N MET A 516 12.41 -1.43 -23.38
CA MET A 516 11.56 -2.30 -24.20
C MET A 516 11.55 -1.79 -25.63
N ILE A 517 11.96 -2.65 -26.58
CA ILE A 517 11.93 -2.36 -28.01
C ILE A 517 10.89 -3.26 -28.67
N LEU A 518 9.87 -2.63 -29.23
CA LEU A 518 8.92 -3.28 -30.13
C LEU A 518 9.38 -3.03 -31.56
N THR A 519 9.94 -4.05 -32.22
CA THR A 519 10.29 -3.98 -33.65
C THR A 519 9.43 -4.96 -34.42
N ALA A 520 8.59 -4.44 -35.30
CA ALA A 520 7.93 -5.26 -36.29
C ALA A 520 8.73 -5.18 -37.60
N GLU A 521 9.51 -6.21 -37.89
CA GLU A 521 10.19 -6.36 -39.18
C GLU A 521 9.15 -6.79 -40.23
N PRO A 522 8.81 -5.95 -41.23
CA PRO A 522 7.92 -6.36 -42.29
C PRO A 522 8.59 -7.43 -43.16
N ALA A 523 7.80 -8.38 -43.66
CA ALA A 523 8.29 -9.27 -44.72
C ALA A 523 8.75 -8.41 -45.90
N THR A 524 9.93 -8.72 -46.46
CA THR A 524 10.71 -7.86 -47.39
C THR A 524 10.02 -7.43 -48.70
N ASN A 525 8.72 -7.71 -48.90
CA ASN A 525 7.96 -7.38 -50.11
C ASN A 525 6.47 -7.04 -49.87
N ALA A 526 6.03 -6.74 -48.64
CA ALA A 526 4.64 -6.37 -48.37
C ALA A 526 4.41 -4.86 -48.53
N THR A 527 3.44 -4.45 -49.35
CA THR A 527 3.19 -3.04 -49.69
C THR A 527 2.11 -2.35 -48.86
N ASP A 528 1.49 -3.04 -47.90
CA ASP A 528 0.40 -2.49 -47.06
C ASP A 528 0.35 -3.29 -45.74
N ILE A 529 1.11 -2.87 -44.74
CA ILE A 529 1.10 -3.47 -43.39
C ILE A 529 0.37 -2.54 -42.44
N TYR A 530 -0.61 -3.08 -41.74
CA TYR A 530 -1.32 -2.43 -40.65
C TYR A 530 -0.88 -3.05 -39.34
N GLN A 531 -0.60 -2.21 -38.34
CA GLN A 531 -0.20 -2.67 -37.02
C GLN A 531 -0.96 -1.90 -35.95
N SER A 532 -1.44 -2.61 -34.94
CA SER A 532 -1.94 -1.99 -33.72
C SER A 532 -1.54 -2.85 -32.53
N SER A 533 -1.03 -2.23 -31.48
CA SER A 533 -0.63 -2.94 -30.26
C SER A 533 -1.08 -2.19 -29.02
N LEU A 534 -1.62 -2.92 -28.06
CA LEU A 534 -1.89 -2.45 -26.69
C LEU A 534 -0.91 -3.18 -25.78
N VAL A 535 -0.13 -2.46 -24.99
CA VAL A 535 0.82 -3.01 -24.01
C VAL A 535 0.52 -2.37 -22.68
N TYR A 536 0.42 -3.17 -21.61
CA TYR A 536 -0.01 -2.67 -20.30
C TYR A 536 0.52 -3.51 -19.14
N VAL A 537 0.46 -2.92 -17.95
CA VAL A 537 0.70 -3.55 -16.64
C VAL A 537 -0.63 -3.54 -15.89
N LYS A 538 -0.98 -4.63 -15.19
CA LYS A 538 -2.20 -4.66 -14.36
C LYS A 538 -1.98 -3.84 -13.10
N ALA A 539 -3.06 -3.31 -12.52
CA ALA A 539 -3.04 -2.49 -11.32
C ALA A 539 -2.32 -3.17 -10.13
N GLY A 540 -2.59 -4.45 -9.87
CA GLY A 540 -1.90 -5.24 -8.83
C GLY A 540 -0.56 -5.84 -9.25
N ASP A 541 -0.06 -5.45 -10.43
CA ASP A 541 1.28 -5.78 -10.92
C ASP A 541 2.18 -4.52 -10.86
N PHE A 542 1.85 -3.49 -10.09
CA PHE A 542 2.75 -2.34 -9.86
C PHE A 542 3.61 -2.59 -8.60
N TYR A 543 4.64 -1.76 -8.36
CA TYR A 543 5.45 -1.90 -7.12
C TYR A 543 4.59 -1.58 -5.89
N ASP A 544 3.84 -0.48 -6.00
CA ASP A 544 2.71 -0.17 -5.14
C ASP A 544 1.45 -0.42 -5.97
N ASP A 545 0.66 -1.42 -5.54
CA ASP A 545 -0.58 -1.79 -6.23
C ASP A 545 -1.48 -0.56 -6.40
N ILE A 546 -2.07 -0.39 -7.58
CA ILE A 546 -3.11 0.64 -7.77
C ILE A 546 -4.39 0.15 -7.09
N GLY A 547 -4.69 0.70 -5.92
CA GLY A 547 -5.83 0.32 -5.09
C GLY A 547 -7.16 0.70 -5.73
N VAL A 548 -8.21 -0.09 -5.43
CA VAL A 548 -9.58 0.27 -5.82
C VAL A 548 -9.97 1.57 -5.10
N GLY A 549 -10.40 2.58 -5.86
CA GLY A 549 -10.76 3.91 -5.37
C GLY A 549 -9.65 4.94 -5.54
N GLU A 550 -8.42 4.54 -5.87
CA GLU A 550 -7.32 5.47 -6.14
C GLU A 550 -7.47 6.13 -7.51
N ASN A 551 -7.11 7.41 -7.59
CA ASN A 551 -7.17 8.17 -8.83
C ASN A 551 -5.80 8.19 -9.52
N LEU A 552 -5.80 8.14 -10.85
CA LEU A 552 -4.60 8.50 -11.61
C LEU A 552 -4.35 10.01 -11.48
N THR A 553 -3.13 10.39 -11.13
CA THR A 553 -2.72 11.81 -10.98
C THR A 553 -1.87 12.26 -12.16
N SER A 554 -1.01 11.38 -12.68
CA SER A 554 -0.36 11.57 -13.98
C SER A 554 0.13 10.27 -14.59
N LEU A 555 0.31 10.30 -15.91
CA LEU A 555 0.94 9.26 -16.71
C LEU A 555 2.10 9.88 -17.48
N SER A 556 3.25 9.23 -17.48
CA SER A 556 4.46 9.70 -18.15
C SER A 556 5.10 8.52 -18.90
N MET A 557 5.58 8.76 -20.11
CA MET A 557 6.40 7.80 -20.83
C MET A 557 7.54 8.51 -21.56
N ASN A 558 8.74 7.93 -21.52
CA ASN A 558 9.89 8.41 -22.26
C ASN A 558 10.15 7.52 -23.48
N ILE A 559 9.96 8.08 -24.67
CA ILE A 559 10.17 7.39 -25.93
C ILE A 559 11.59 7.72 -26.43
N ASP A 560 12.54 6.80 -26.29
CA ASP A 560 13.93 7.00 -26.69
C ASP A 560 14.10 7.10 -28.21
N SER A 561 13.39 6.24 -28.94
CA SER A 561 13.43 6.25 -30.41
C SER A 561 12.08 5.95 -31.02
N PHE A 562 11.84 6.56 -32.18
CA PHE A 562 10.61 6.44 -32.95
C PHE A 562 11.00 6.41 -34.43
N SER A 563 10.85 5.26 -35.10
CA SER A 563 11.39 5.06 -36.46
C SER A 563 10.40 5.28 -37.60
N ALA A 564 9.14 5.60 -37.28
CA ALA A 564 8.09 5.76 -38.29
C ALA A 564 7.62 7.22 -38.42
N ASP A 565 7.48 7.68 -39.65
CA ASP A 565 6.88 8.99 -39.98
C ASP A 565 5.34 9.03 -39.72
N VAL A 566 4.71 7.90 -39.34
CA VAL A 566 3.23 7.76 -39.31
C VAL A 566 2.69 6.98 -38.09
N GLY A 567 3.54 6.59 -37.13
CA GLY A 567 3.07 5.94 -35.90
C GLY A 567 2.47 6.94 -34.91
N GLU A 568 1.41 6.56 -34.21
CA GLU A 568 0.88 7.30 -33.06
C GLU A 568 0.90 6.41 -31.81
N VAL A 569 1.47 6.90 -30.71
CA VAL A 569 1.43 6.21 -29.39
C VAL A 569 0.59 7.03 -28.42
N ARG A 570 -0.39 6.39 -27.79
CA ARG A 570 -1.36 6.98 -26.85
C ARG A 570 -1.24 6.30 -25.50
N PHE A 571 -1.61 6.97 -24.41
CA PHE A 571 -1.85 6.28 -23.15
C PHE A 571 -3.10 5.42 -23.26
N ALA A 572 -3.13 4.30 -22.54
CA ALA A 572 -4.26 3.40 -22.44
C ALA A 572 -4.50 3.03 -20.97
N VAL A 573 -5.76 3.09 -20.54
CA VAL A 573 -6.17 2.82 -19.15
C VAL A 573 -7.39 1.92 -19.19
N LEU A 574 -7.36 0.83 -18.41
CA LEU A 574 -8.53 -0.01 -18.17
C LEU A 574 -9.18 0.44 -16.87
N ASN A 575 -10.39 1.00 -16.95
CA ASN A 575 -11.16 1.47 -15.81
C ASN A 575 -12.58 0.88 -15.89
N ASP A 576 -13.04 0.21 -14.83
CA ASP A 576 -14.35 -0.46 -14.80
C ASP A 576 -14.59 -1.42 -15.99
N ASP A 577 -13.62 -2.29 -16.28
CA ASP A 577 -13.62 -3.25 -17.40
C ASP A 577 -13.70 -2.60 -18.81
N GLN A 578 -13.57 -1.28 -18.89
CA GLN A 578 -13.60 -0.52 -20.13
C GLN A 578 -12.23 0.10 -20.40
N TRP A 579 -11.63 -0.24 -21.54
CA TRP A 579 -10.41 0.45 -21.99
C TRP A 579 -10.73 1.87 -22.44
N PHE A 580 -9.85 2.80 -22.13
CA PHE A 580 -9.84 4.18 -22.59
C PHE A 580 -8.48 4.48 -23.22
N VAL A 581 -8.46 5.27 -24.29
CA VAL A 581 -7.21 5.77 -24.91
C VAL A 581 -7.19 7.29 -24.95
N SER A 582 -6.01 7.88 -24.74
CA SER A 582 -5.85 9.32 -24.69
C SER A 582 -5.99 9.96 -26.08
N SER A 583 -6.54 11.17 -26.14
CA SER A 583 -6.57 12.03 -27.33
C SER A 583 -5.18 12.56 -27.66
N ALA A 584 -4.43 12.89 -26.59
CA ALA A 584 -3.00 13.18 -26.64
C ALA A 584 -2.24 11.96 -27.15
N LYS A 585 -1.23 12.20 -27.98
CA LYS A 585 -0.41 11.16 -28.62
C LYS A 585 1.01 11.64 -28.85
N ALA A 586 1.96 10.73 -28.76
CA ALA A 586 3.33 10.94 -29.19
C ALA A 586 3.50 10.49 -30.65
N THR A 587 4.20 11.33 -31.44
CA THR A 587 4.54 11.07 -32.85
C THR A 587 6.05 11.18 -33.09
N ALA A 588 6.86 11.30 -32.03
CA ALA A 588 8.30 11.45 -32.06
C ALA A 588 8.89 10.98 -30.72
N ALA A 589 10.20 10.77 -30.69
CA ALA A 589 10.94 10.50 -29.46
C ALA A 589 10.90 11.69 -28.49
N GLY A 590 10.96 11.41 -27.18
CA GLY A 590 10.94 12.36 -26.07
C GLY A 590 10.03 11.91 -24.93
N THR A 591 10.01 12.71 -23.86
CA THR A 591 9.08 12.55 -22.74
C THR A 591 7.69 13.03 -23.15
N PHE A 592 6.70 12.18 -22.93
CA PHE A 592 5.30 12.44 -23.17
C PHE A 592 4.54 12.20 -21.87
N ALA A 593 3.85 13.21 -21.36
CA ALA A 593 3.16 13.15 -20.08
C ALA A 593 1.74 13.71 -20.16
N LEU A 594 0.86 13.21 -19.29
CA LEU A 594 -0.53 13.60 -19.16
C LEU A 594 -0.89 13.72 -17.67
N SER A 595 -1.29 14.91 -17.22
CA SER A 595 -1.67 15.19 -15.82
C SER A 595 -3.19 15.23 -15.63
N PHE A 596 -3.68 14.83 -14.44
CA PHE A 596 -5.08 14.83 -14.02
C PHE A 596 -5.36 15.98 -13.01
N PRO A 597 -6.60 16.51 -12.86
CA PRO A 597 -7.83 16.12 -13.54
C PRO A 597 -7.78 16.55 -15.01
N ILE A 598 -8.20 15.66 -15.88
CA ILE A 598 -7.97 15.83 -17.31
C ILE A 598 -9.07 16.72 -17.89
N ALA A 599 -8.69 17.62 -18.80
CA ALA A 599 -9.64 18.41 -19.56
C ALA A 599 -10.74 17.53 -20.18
N GLU A 600 -11.98 18.01 -20.15
CA GLU A 600 -13.10 17.39 -20.87
C GLU A 600 -12.67 17.06 -22.32
N ASN A 601 -13.02 15.87 -22.82
CA ASN A 601 -12.68 15.38 -24.18
C ASN A 601 -11.25 14.87 -24.40
N ALA A 602 -10.55 14.45 -23.33
CA ALA A 602 -9.19 13.92 -23.46
C ALA A 602 -9.07 12.41 -23.60
N TRP A 603 -10.14 11.65 -23.37
CA TRP A 603 -10.15 10.20 -23.49
C TRP A 603 -11.33 9.73 -24.32
N ALA A 604 -11.21 8.55 -24.91
CA ALA A 604 -12.32 7.87 -25.56
C ALA A 604 -12.35 6.41 -25.14
N ALA A 605 -13.57 5.89 -24.93
CA ALA A 605 -13.77 4.46 -24.77
C ALA A 605 -13.21 3.72 -25.99
N PHE A 606 -12.37 2.74 -25.74
CA PHE A 606 -11.68 1.93 -26.71
C PHE A 606 -12.09 0.47 -26.52
N SER A 607 -12.49 -0.20 -27.59
CA SER A 607 -12.72 -1.64 -27.54
C SER A 607 -11.51 -2.33 -28.16
N PRO A 608 -10.66 -3.00 -27.36
CA PRO A 608 -9.57 -3.77 -27.92
C PRO A 608 -10.15 -4.91 -28.77
N ALA A 609 -9.41 -5.31 -29.79
CA ALA A 609 -9.89 -6.32 -30.72
C ALA A 609 -9.84 -7.72 -30.10
N THR A 610 -10.98 -8.41 -30.04
CA THR A 610 -11.06 -9.78 -29.54
C THR A 610 -10.44 -10.80 -30.52
N THR A 611 -10.24 -12.05 -30.07
CA THR A 611 -9.77 -13.16 -30.92
C THR A 611 -10.63 -13.39 -32.18
N GLY A 612 -11.89 -12.98 -32.17
CA GLY A 612 -12.81 -13.02 -33.31
C GLY A 612 -12.90 -11.73 -34.13
N ALA A 613 -12.13 -10.69 -33.83
CA ALA A 613 -12.19 -9.41 -34.53
C ALA A 613 -11.88 -9.57 -36.03
N THR A 614 -12.63 -8.85 -36.85
CA THR A 614 -12.49 -8.83 -38.32
C THR A 614 -11.91 -7.52 -38.85
N SER A 615 -11.52 -6.62 -37.95
CA SER A 615 -10.88 -5.33 -38.19
C SER A 615 -9.76 -5.11 -37.16
N MET A 616 -8.76 -4.31 -37.55
CA MET A 616 -7.73 -3.81 -36.63
C MET A 616 -8.39 -2.89 -35.60
N ALA A 617 -7.89 -2.91 -34.37
CA ALA A 617 -8.24 -1.95 -33.35
C ALA A 617 -7.72 -0.57 -33.79
N SER A 618 -8.58 0.44 -33.69
CA SER A 618 -8.19 1.80 -34.07
C SER A 618 -8.86 2.84 -33.18
N ALA A 619 -8.11 3.89 -32.82
CA ALA A 619 -8.60 5.10 -32.19
C ALA A 619 -9.15 6.11 -33.21
N LYS A 620 -9.00 5.86 -34.52
CA LYS A 620 -9.52 6.71 -35.58
C LYS A 620 -11.05 6.71 -35.58
N GLY A 621 -11.63 7.89 -35.41
CA GLY A 621 -13.08 8.07 -35.36
C GLY A 621 -13.70 7.80 -33.99
N LEU A 622 -12.88 7.55 -32.95
CA LEU A 622 -13.36 7.61 -31.58
C LEU A 622 -13.83 9.02 -31.23
N PHE A 623 -14.90 9.09 -30.46
CA PHE A 623 -15.41 10.33 -29.90
C PHE A 623 -14.76 10.50 -28.52
N PHE A 624 -13.87 11.49 -28.41
CA PHE A 624 -13.20 11.79 -27.15
C PHE A 624 -14.14 12.66 -26.32
N ASP A 625 -14.90 12.02 -25.46
CA ASP A 625 -15.81 12.64 -24.49
C ASP A 625 -15.92 11.68 -23.31
N THR A 626 -15.46 12.14 -22.16
CA THR A 626 -15.52 11.38 -20.90
C THR A 626 -16.20 12.18 -19.82
N THR A 627 -17.13 13.09 -20.16
CA THR A 627 -17.94 13.75 -19.13
C THR A 627 -18.62 12.68 -18.25
N GLY A 628 -18.12 12.51 -17.02
CA GLY A 628 -18.62 11.53 -16.04
C GLY A 628 -17.85 10.21 -15.92
N VAL A 629 -16.66 10.05 -16.52
CA VAL A 629 -15.77 8.90 -16.19
C VAL A 629 -14.81 9.32 -15.09
N ASP A 630 -15.02 8.78 -13.90
CA ASP A 630 -14.08 8.90 -12.79
C ASP A 630 -13.09 7.74 -12.89
N PHE A 631 -11.81 8.05 -13.08
CA PHE A 631 -10.72 7.06 -13.21
C PHE A 631 -10.31 6.51 -11.83
N THR A 632 -11.30 5.98 -11.09
CA THR A 632 -11.21 5.55 -9.69
C THR A 632 -11.07 4.04 -9.53
N ASN A 633 -11.29 3.26 -10.59
CA ASN A 633 -11.22 1.80 -10.54
C ASN A 633 -10.30 1.27 -11.65
N ILE A 634 -9.03 1.66 -11.53
CA ILE A 634 -7.99 1.32 -12.48
C ILE A 634 -7.63 -0.15 -12.32
N GLN A 635 -7.76 -0.92 -13.39
CA GLN A 635 -7.41 -2.33 -13.43
C GLN A 635 -6.12 -2.57 -14.22
N ALA A 636 -5.76 -1.66 -15.13
CA ALA A 636 -4.52 -1.71 -15.89
C ALA A 636 -4.15 -0.36 -16.48
N VAL A 637 -2.86 -0.12 -16.67
CA VAL A 637 -2.31 1.10 -17.28
C VAL A 637 -1.23 0.73 -18.29
N GLY A 638 -1.19 1.44 -19.41
CA GLY A 638 -0.23 1.17 -20.47
C GLY A 638 -0.31 2.16 -21.61
N TYR A 639 0.02 1.70 -22.81
CA TYR A 639 0.00 2.49 -24.02
C TYR A 639 -0.54 1.71 -25.23
N PHE A 640 -1.19 2.43 -26.14
CA PHE A 640 -1.75 1.93 -27.39
C PHE A 640 -1.02 2.56 -28.58
N MET A 641 -0.56 1.73 -29.50
CA MET A 641 0.08 2.13 -30.75
C MET A 641 -0.84 1.88 -31.93
N GLU A 642 -0.93 2.87 -32.83
CA GLU A 642 -1.49 2.71 -34.16
C GLU A 642 -0.44 2.98 -35.24
N GLY A 643 -0.29 2.03 -36.17
CA GLY A 643 0.40 2.22 -37.44
C GLY A 643 -0.60 2.08 -38.59
N GLU A 644 -1.00 3.20 -39.19
CA GLU A 644 -1.87 3.22 -40.38
C GLU A 644 -1.05 3.39 -41.66
N ASP A 645 -1.41 2.64 -42.72
CA ASP A 645 -1.04 2.89 -44.12
C ASP A 645 0.46 3.11 -44.37
N LEU A 646 1.28 2.18 -43.87
CA LEU A 646 2.74 2.21 -43.97
C LEU A 646 3.21 1.78 -45.37
N VAL A 647 2.81 2.53 -46.40
CA VAL A 647 3.08 2.16 -47.80
C VAL A 647 4.58 2.28 -48.14
N ASP A 648 5.39 2.96 -47.32
CA ASP A 648 6.83 3.15 -47.54
C ASP A 648 7.74 3.00 -46.28
N ALA A 649 7.20 2.65 -45.11
CA ALA A 649 8.01 2.53 -43.88
C ALA A 649 8.62 1.12 -43.76
N THR A 650 9.93 1.01 -43.91
CA THR A 650 10.65 -0.27 -43.88
C THR A 650 10.73 -0.91 -42.49
N ASN A 651 10.44 -0.17 -41.41
CA ASN A 651 10.28 -0.68 -40.05
C ASN A 651 9.44 0.31 -39.25
N VAL A 652 8.47 -0.18 -38.48
CA VAL A 652 7.87 0.60 -37.38
C VAL A 652 8.43 0.04 -36.09
N SER A 653 9.24 0.86 -35.43
CA SER A 653 9.80 0.57 -34.13
C SER A 653 9.72 1.80 -33.26
N PHE A 654 9.36 1.58 -32.00
CA PHE A 654 9.52 2.56 -30.96
C PHE A 654 10.13 1.87 -29.75
N ARG A 655 10.82 2.68 -28.96
CA ARG A 655 11.47 2.25 -27.74
C ARG A 655 10.95 3.12 -26.61
N VAL A 656 10.33 2.48 -25.62
CA VAL A 656 9.95 3.12 -24.36
C VAL A 656 11.04 2.76 -23.36
N ASP A 657 11.73 3.78 -22.87
CA ASP A 657 12.78 3.63 -21.85
C ASP A 657 12.21 3.70 -20.45
N ASP A 658 11.13 4.45 -20.27
CA ASP A 658 10.51 4.67 -18.98
C ASP A 658 9.00 4.85 -19.11
N PHE A 659 8.25 4.29 -18.17
CA PHE A 659 6.79 4.40 -18.07
C PHE A 659 6.42 4.57 -16.60
N GLU A 660 5.92 5.75 -16.27
CA GLU A 660 5.64 6.18 -14.91
C GLU A 660 4.14 6.40 -14.73
N VAL A 661 3.61 5.84 -13.64
CA VAL A 661 2.22 5.98 -13.22
C VAL A 661 2.23 6.54 -11.81
N LEU A 662 1.58 7.69 -11.62
CA LEU A 662 1.44 8.32 -10.31
C LEU A 662 -0.02 8.15 -9.85
N ILE A 663 -0.22 7.42 -8.75
CA ILE A 663 -1.51 7.06 -8.15
C ILE A 663 -1.72 7.77 -6.82
N GLY A 664 -2.98 7.98 -6.45
CA GLY A 664 -3.41 8.55 -5.17
C GLY A 664 -4.66 9.41 -5.34
N GLU A 665 -5.22 9.94 -4.25
CA GLU A 665 -5.92 11.22 -4.41
C GLU A 665 -4.93 12.14 -5.15
N ALA A 666 -5.34 12.88 -6.20
CA ALA A 666 -4.48 13.97 -6.71
C ALA A 666 -3.95 14.67 -5.47
N PRO A 667 -2.64 14.55 -5.15
CA PRO A 667 -2.14 14.48 -3.77
C PRO A 667 -2.93 15.48 -3.00
N SER A 668 -3.69 15.03 -1.99
CA SER A 668 -4.74 15.76 -1.26
C SER A 668 -4.14 16.99 -0.60
N ALA A 669 -3.77 17.90 -1.49
CA ALA A 669 -2.56 18.69 -1.44
C ALA A 669 -1.33 18.00 -0.76
N PHE A 670 -0.18 18.66 -0.77
CA PHE A 670 0.70 18.65 0.41
C PHE A 670 -0.18 18.91 1.69
N PRO A 671 0.33 19.07 2.92
CA PRO A 671 -0.23 20.13 3.76
C PRO A 671 0.06 21.49 3.06
N LYS A 672 -0.52 21.70 1.87
CA LYS A 672 -0.21 22.76 0.89
C LYS A 672 -0.89 24.03 1.29
N SER A 673 -1.89 23.96 2.17
CA SER A 673 -2.30 25.16 2.89
C SER A 673 -1.12 25.72 3.67
N GLU A 674 -0.21 24.89 4.19
CA GLU A 674 0.80 25.33 5.17
C GLU A 674 2.25 25.41 4.66
N VAL A 675 2.79 24.57 3.77
CA VAL A 675 4.21 24.76 3.38
C VAL A 675 4.38 25.96 2.45
N LEU A 676 5.19 26.95 2.85
CA LEU A 676 5.40 28.20 2.12
C LEU A 676 6.66 28.20 1.24
N ALA A 677 7.75 27.60 1.72
CA ALA A 677 9.01 27.44 0.99
C ALA A 677 9.80 26.23 1.50
N TYR A 678 10.47 25.50 0.60
CA TYR A 678 11.25 24.29 0.87
C TYR A 678 12.51 24.19 -0.01
N ASN A 679 13.64 23.77 0.57
CA ASN A 679 14.93 23.60 -0.11
C ASN A 679 15.50 22.21 0.20
N VAL A 680 15.92 21.50 -0.85
CA VAL A 680 16.42 20.11 -0.81
C VAL A 680 17.76 19.94 -1.52
N ASP A 681 18.32 21.00 -2.14
CA ASP A 681 19.49 20.86 -3.03
C ASP A 681 20.72 21.66 -2.57
N ASP A 682 21.88 21.30 -3.15
CA ASP A 682 23.20 21.87 -2.89
C ASP A 682 23.38 23.29 -3.44
N VAL A 683 22.45 23.76 -4.26
CA VAL A 683 22.42 25.13 -4.75
C VAL A 683 21.82 26.03 -3.68
N ARG A 684 22.70 26.75 -2.99
CA ARG A 684 22.43 27.73 -1.90
C ARG A 684 21.29 28.74 -2.18
N GLU A 685 20.82 28.86 -3.41
CA GLU A 685 19.85 29.83 -3.89
C GLU A 685 18.56 29.18 -4.46
N ASP A 686 18.51 27.86 -4.68
CA ASP A 686 17.37 27.20 -5.32
C ASP A 686 16.47 26.52 -4.27
N PHE A 687 15.26 27.06 -4.11
CA PHE A 687 14.17 26.40 -3.38
C PHE A 687 13.40 25.55 -4.38
N GLU A 688 13.26 24.25 -4.11
CA GLU A 688 12.51 23.35 -4.98
C GLU A 688 11.02 23.67 -4.99
N PHE A 689 10.51 24.24 -3.89
CA PHE A 689 9.14 24.70 -3.80
C PHE A 689 9.04 26.06 -3.10
N VAL A 690 8.41 27.01 -3.76
CA VAL A 690 7.87 28.24 -3.15
C VAL A 690 6.42 28.33 -3.55
N LYS A 691 5.53 28.44 -2.56
CA LYS A 691 4.09 28.51 -2.80
C LYS A 691 3.78 29.74 -3.65
N GLY A 692 3.06 29.55 -4.76
CA GLY A 692 2.65 30.65 -5.61
C GLY A 692 1.93 31.73 -4.80
N GLY A 693 2.41 32.97 -4.89
CA GLY A 693 1.90 34.08 -4.08
C GLY A 693 2.72 34.46 -2.84
N VAL A 694 3.78 33.70 -2.57
CA VAL A 694 4.79 33.98 -1.56
C VAL A 694 6.09 34.35 -2.28
N ASP A 695 6.76 35.39 -1.80
CA ASP A 695 8.15 35.67 -2.15
C ASP A 695 9.04 35.20 -1.01
N PHE A 696 10.10 34.46 -1.32
CA PHE A 696 10.99 33.90 -0.32
C PHE A 696 12.44 34.14 -0.73
N THR A 697 13.24 34.70 0.18
CA THR A 697 14.67 34.93 -0.03
C THR A 697 15.46 34.37 1.13
N LEU A 698 16.39 33.46 0.83
CA LEU A 698 17.40 32.98 1.78
C LEU A 698 18.74 33.67 1.54
N THR A 699 19.27 34.33 2.57
CA THR A 699 20.61 34.91 2.58
C THR A 699 21.45 34.23 3.65
N MET A 700 22.40 33.42 3.22
CA MET A 700 23.34 32.75 4.12
C MET A 700 24.49 33.70 4.50
N ILE A 701 24.55 34.14 5.76
CA ILE A 701 25.47 35.18 6.25
C ILE A 701 26.88 34.64 6.53
N SER A 702 26.97 33.45 7.13
CA SER A 702 28.25 32.80 7.45
C SER A 702 28.21 31.31 7.09
N LEU A 703 29.04 30.93 6.12
CA LEU A 703 29.38 29.53 5.85
C LEU A 703 30.87 29.31 6.13
N GLY A 704 31.20 28.18 6.75
CA GLY A 704 32.56 27.68 6.71
C GLY A 704 32.88 27.19 5.30
N ASN A 705 34.01 27.60 4.71
CA ASN A 705 34.49 27.13 3.39
C ASN A 705 34.95 25.65 3.45
N GLY A 706 34.04 24.71 3.75
CA GLY A 706 34.30 23.28 3.77
C GLY A 706 33.71 22.57 2.56
N SER A 707 34.54 21.86 1.78
CA SER A 707 34.06 20.92 0.77
C SER A 707 33.49 19.67 1.46
N ALA A 708 32.17 19.55 1.59
CA ALA A 708 31.52 18.35 2.08
C ALA A 708 31.35 17.31 0.96
N THR A 709 31.54 16.03 1.29
CA THR A 709 31.22 14.88 0.44
C THR A 709 29.77 14.44 0.67
N SER A 710 29.09 14.02 -0.40
CA SER A 710 27.65 13.79 -0.58
C SER A 710 27.02 12.69 0.29
N GLN A 711 26.61 13.03 1.50
CA GLN A 711 25.69 12.18 2.27
C GLN A 711 24.58 13.09 2.80
N GLY A 712 23.49 13.21 2.03
CA GLY A 712 22.23 13.79 2.47
C GLY A 712 21.50 12.86 3.45
N SER A 713 20.34 13.27 3.95
CA SER A 713 19.53 12.40 4.78
C SER A 713 19.06 11.17 4.00
N LEU A 714 19.06 10.00 4.64
CA LEU A 714 18.63 8.72 4.04
C LEU A 714 17.32 8.19 4.66
N ASP A 715 16.76 8.90 5.63
CA ASP A 715 15.56 8.47 6.36
C ASP A 715 14.25 8.90 5.67
N GLY A 716 14.31 9.75 4.64
CA GLY A 716 13.10 10.21 3.93
C GLY A 716 12.12 10.97 4.83
N SER A 717 12.59 11.52 5.96
CA SER A 717 11.78 12.30 6.89
C SER A 717 12.12 13.78 6.79
N LEU A 718 11.09 14.60 6.88
CA LEU A 718 11.08 16.06 6.98
C LEU A 718 10.73 16.41 8.42
N GLY A 719 11.64 16.23 9.36
CA GLY A 719 11.24 16.21 10.74
C GLY A 719 10.20 15.09 11.02
N SER A 720 9.15 15.39 11.80
CA SER A 720 8.02 14.47 12.00
C SER A 720 7.11 14.29 10.77
N PHE A 721 7.39 14.96 9.64
CA PHE A 721 6.61 14.81 8.41
C PHE A 721 7.23 13.76 7.49
N GLN A 722 6.39 12.86 6.98
CA GLN A 722 6.79 11.88 5.97
C GLN A 722 6.97 12.61 4.64
N ASP A 723 8.13 12.46 3.99
CA ASP A 723 8.41 13.06 2.67
C ASP A 723 7.39 12.55 1.63
N PRO A 724 6.51 13.41 1.09
CA PRO A 724 5.46 12.98 0.15
C PRO A 724 5.94 13.01 -1.30
N VAL A 725 7.09 13.61 -1.58
CA VAL A 725 7.77 13.40 -2.84
C VAL A 725 8.68 12.21 -2.57
N SER A 726 8.73 11.21 -3.42
CA SER A 726 9.85 10.27 -3.39
C SER A 726 11.13 11.05 -3.78
N ALA A 727 11.54 12.03 -2.97
CA ALA A 727 12.69 12.86 -3.21
C ALA A 727 13.87 11.92 -3.19
N ASP A 728 14.32 11.68 -4.41
CA ASP A 728 15.43 10.86 -4.84
C ASP A 728 16.34 10.47 -3.67
N THR A 729 16.15 9.26 -3.12
CA THR A 729 17.09 8.66 -2.18
C THR A 729 18.51 8.53 -2.79
N ASN A 730 18.68 8.88 -4.08
CA ASN A 730 19.95 8.96 -4.79
C ASN A 730 20.39 10.39 -5.16
N SER A 731 19.66 11.46 -4.80
CA SER A 731 20.14 12.83 -5.05
C SER A 731 21.20 13.17 -4.01
N PRO A 732 22.45 13.49 -4.42
CA PRO A 732 23.55 13.78 -3.52
C PRO A 732 23.43 15.20 -2.93
N ALA A 733 22.28 15.55 -2.35
CA ALA A 733 22.08 16.81 -1.65
C ALA A 733 23.15 17.00 -0.58
N ARG A 734 23.79 18.18 -0.58
CA ARG A 734 24.88 18.49 0.35
C ARG A 734 24.35 19.33 1.50
N PRO A 735 24.22 18.78 2.72
CA PRO A 735 23.72 19.54 3.84
C PRO A 735 24.66 20.69 4.21
N TRP A 736 24.11 21.79 4.74
CA TRP A 736 24.89 22.98 5.07
C TRP A 736 25.78 22.72 6.29
N ALA A 737 27.09 22.69 6.08
CA ALA A 737 28.05 22.40 7.13
C ALA A 737 28.71 23.68 7.71
N GLY A 738 28.62 23.85 9.02
CA GLY A 738 29.44 24.81 9.77
C GLY A 738 30.83 24.25 10.08
N ARG A 739 31.89 25.07 9.97
CA ARG A 739 33.26 24.68 10.37
C ARG A 739 33.84 25.61 11.42
N GLY A 740 34.17 25.06 12.59
CA GLY A 740 34.82 25.78 13.70
C GLY A 740 33.86 26.64 14.53
N ASP A 741 34.40 27.64 15.24
CA ASP A 741 33.66 28.52 16.16
C ASP A 741 32.76 29.56 15.48
N THR A 742 32.64 29.52 14.15
CA THR A 742 31.79 30.48 13.43
C THR A 742 30.36 29.94 13.44
N PRO A 743 29.39 30.67 14.01
CA PRO A 743 28.01 30.23 14.00
C PRO A 743 27.54 30.06 12.55
N LEU A 744 26.72 29.04 12.32
CA LEU A 744 25.98 28.92 11.07
C LEU A 744 24.82 29.89 11.16
N VAL A 745 24.78 30.91 10.30
CA VAL A 745 23.76 31.97 10.34
C VAL A 745 23.11 32.10 8.97
N ALA A 746 21.78 31.97 8.95
CA ALA A 746 20.93 32.15 7.79
C ALA A 746 19.90 33.26 8.08
N GLU A 747 19.73 34.19 7.15
CA GLU A 747 18.63 35.15 7.15
C GLU A 747 17.62 34.73 6.09
N MET A 748 16.34 34.73 6.45
CA MET A 748 15.24 34.26 5.64
C MET A 748 14.19 35.35 5.61
N THR A 749 13.89 35.89 4.44
CA THR A 749 12.83 36.87 4.23
C THR A 749 11.67 36.19 3.53
N ILE A 750 10.49 36.30 4.12
CA ILE A 750 9.23 35.83 3.55
C ILE A 750 8.30 37.01 3.32
N GLY A 751 7.69 37.09 2.13
CA GLY A 751 6.79 38.16 1.73
C GLY A 751 5.52 37.63 1.12
N ASN A 752 4.41 38.32 1.35
CA ASN A 752 3.14 38.04 0.67
C ASN A 752 3.04 38.88 -0.60
N VAL A 753 3.03 38.24 -1.77
CA VAL A 753 2.96 38.92 -3.08
C VAL A 753 1.66 38.63 -3.82
N THR A 754 0.66 38.02 -3.17
CA THR A 754 -0.66 37.82 -3.77
C THR A 754 -1.58 38.97 -3.41
N PRO A 755 -2.12 39.70 -4.41
CA PRO A 755 -3.19 40.67 -4.14
C PRO A 755 -4.36 40.01 -3.41
N ASP A 756 -5.03 40.77 -2.54
CA ASP A 756 -6.20 40.31 -1.78
C ASP A 756 -5.96 39.01 -0.99
N SER A 757 -4.75 38.80 -0.45
CA SER A 757 -4.48 37.72 0.49
C SER A 757 -3.82 38.22 1.78
N SER A 758 -3.92 37.40 2.81
CA SER A 758 -3.11 37.47 4.03
C SER A 758 -2.33 36.17 4.16
N LEU A 759 -1.03 36.26 4.38
CA LEU A 759 -0.14 35.12 4.61
C LEU A 759 0.03 34.93 6.12
N GLY A 760 -0.67 33.96 6.70
CA GLY A 760 -0.44 33.55 8.09
C GLY A 760 0.78 32.64 8.19
N LEU A 761 1.68 32.85 9.14
CA LEU A 761 2.85 32.01 9.43
C LEU A 761 2.49 31.08 10.59
N SER A 762 2.57 29.76 10.40
CA SER A 762 2.23 28.75 11.42
C SER A 762 3.45 28.13 12.09
N GLY A 763 4.58 27.99 11.37
CA GLY A 763 5.76 27.34 11.94
C GLY A 763 7.05 27.44 11.12
N PHE A 764 8.11 26.88 11.68
CA PHE A 764 9.45 26.77 11.13
C PHE A 764 10.02 25.39 11.48
N HIS A 765 10.48 24.65 10.47
CA HIS A 765 10.93 23.27 10.58
C HIS A 765 12.31 23.12 9.95
N PHE A 766 13.15 22.27 10.51
CA PHE A 766 14.47 21.95 9.98
C PHE A 766 14.99 20.64 10.55
N ASP A 767 15.86 19.98 9.78
CA ASP A 767 16.55 18.78 10.20
C ASP A 767 17.97 19.10 10.65
N LEU A 768 18.38 18.50 11.76
CA LEU A 768 19.70 18.70 12.33
C LEU A 768 20.44 17.38 12.43
N TYR A 769 21.53 17.27 11.68
CA TYR A 769 22.44 16.15 11.78
C TYR A 769 23.67 16.46 12.65
N ARG A 770 23.98 15.52 13.54
CA ARG A 770 25.19 15.52 14.38
C ARG A 770 26.04 14.27 14.14
N HIS A 771 27.27 14.47 13.66
CA HIS A 771 28.24 13.39 13.56
C HIS A 771 28.82 13.06 14.95
N GLN A 772 28.65 11.81 15.42
CA GLN A 772 28.98 11.35 16.77
C GLN A 772 30.43 11.67 17.20
N VAL A 773 30.58 12.47 18.28
CA VAL A 773 31.78 12.44 19.13
C VAL A 773 31.34 12.60 20.58
N ALA A 774 31.67 11.60 21.40
CA ALA A 774 31.06 11.28 22.69
C ALA A 774 31.32 12.25 23.86
N SER A 775 31.66 13.53 23.66
CA SER A 775 32.07 14.37 24.81
C SER A 775 31.97 15.89 24.67
N ILE A 776 30.98 16.44 23.96
CA ILE A 776 30.97 17.89 23.70
C ILE A 776 29.63 18.56 24.06
N ALA A 777 29.78 19.69 24.75
CA ALA A 777 28.82 20.55 25.43
C ALA A 777 27.72 21.16 24.55
N ALA A 778 26.67 21.58 25.26
CA ALA A 778 25.43 22.17 24.78
C ALA A 778 25.60 23.17 23.62
N ARG A 779 24.83 22.98 22.57
CA ARG A 779 24.72 23.92 21.44
C ARG A 779 23.40 24.68 21.55
N GLN A 780 23.47 25.96 21.18
CA GLN A 780 22.34 26.87 21.25
C GLN A 780 21.82 27.09 19.82
N ILE A 781 20.56 26.73 19.58
CA ILE A 781 19.84 27.01 18.34
C ILE A 781 18.95 28.23 18.59
N GLN A 782 18.96 29.21 17.69
CA GLN A 782 18.14 30.43 17.82
C GLN A 782 17.40 30.76 16.53
N LEU A 783 16.18 31.25 16.68
CA LEU A 783 15.44 31.98 15.65
C LEU A 783 15.16 33.38 16.18
N GLU A 784 15.63 34.40 15.46
CA GLU A 784 15.43 35.82 15.80
C GLU A 784 14.57 36.49 14.71
N TYR A 785 13.63 37.34 15.09
CA TYR A 785 12.96 38.24 14.17
C TYR A 785 13.81 39.49 14.00
N ILE A 786 14.21 39.81 12.77
CA ILE A 786 15.17 40.89 12.49
C ILE A 786 14.45 42.18 12.10
N SER A 787 13.51 42.09 11.17
CA SER A 787 12.79 43.24 10.59
C SER A 787 11.59 42.77 9.78
N GLY A 788 10.65 43.67 9.48
CA GLY A 788 9.47 43.37 8.68
C GLY A 788 8.23 44.07 9.21
N ASP A 789 7.08 43.62 8.73
CA ASP A 789 5.78 44.26 8.94
C ASP A 789 4.91 43.55 10.00
N LEU A 790 5.41 42.48 10.66
CA LEU A 790 4.69 41.84 11.76
C LEU A 790 4.46 42.82 12.92
N ALA A 791 3.20 43.13 13.21
CA ALA A 791 2.83 44.13 14.19
C ALA A 791 3.17 43.71 15.64
N GLY A 792 3.56 44.69 16.47
CA GLY A 792 3.79 44.45 17.90
C GLY A 792 5.08 43.70 18.25
N VAL A 793 5.92 43.35 17.26
CA VAL A 793 7.20 42.65 17.49
C VAL A 793 8.38 43.61 17.24
N SER A 794 9.11 43.97 18.31
CA SER A 794 10.43 44.58 18.15
C SER A 794 11.44 43.50 17.76
N SER A 795 12.41 43.81 16.88
CA SER A 795 13.50 42.90 16.53
C SER A 795 14.08 42.20 17.78
N GLY A 796 14.16 40.87 17.76
CA GLY A 796 14.53 40.11 18.96
C GLY A 796 14.40 38.60 18.81
N LEU A 797 14.74 37.91 19.90
CA LEU A 797 14.72 36.44 19.98
C LEU A 797 13.28 35.92 19.97
N VAL A 798 12.95 35.03 19.02
CA VAL A 798 11.66 34.32 18.95
C VAL A 798 11.78 32.97 19.64
N TYR A 799 12.80 32.18 19.26
CA TYR A 799 13.12 30.89 19.87
C TYR A 799 14.58 30.77 20.24
N GLN A 800 14.84 30.12 21.36
CA GLN A 800 16.16 29.62 21.75
C GLN A 800 16.01 28.25 22.41
N VAL A 801 16.75 27.28 21.91
CA VAL A 801 16.86 25.95 22.51
C VAL A 801 18.32 25.70 22.87
N ILE A 802 18.57 25.37 24.14
CA ILE A 802 19.86 24.88 24.60
C ILE A 802 19.74 23.37 24.75
N MET A 803 20.41 22.63 23.86
CA MET A 803 20.38 21.15 23.86
C MET A 803 21.36 20.59 24.89
N GLU A 804 20.96 19.58 25.66
CA GLU A 804 21.87 18.88 26.56
C GLU A 804 22.65 17.78 25.80
N PRO A 805 23.89 17.45 26.21
CA PRO A 805 24.75 16.53 25.45
C PRO A 805 24.24 15.09 25.32
N GLU A 806 23.34 14.64 26.20
CA GLU A 806 22.96 13.23 26.38
C GLU A 806 21.74 12.79 25.54
N GLU A 807 21.22 13.67 24.69
CA GLU A 807 19.86 13.56 24.16
C GLU A 807 19.71 12.88 22.79
N PHE A 808 20.81 12.65 22.08
CA PHE A 808 20.78 11.95 20.79
C PHE A 808 21.00 10.46 21.05
N VAL A 809 19.90 9.71 21.25
CA VAL A 809 19.94 8.25 21.44
C VAL A 809 20.30 7.59 20.11
N SER A 810 21.35 6.77 20.09
CA SER A 810 21.67 5.93 18.93
C SER A 810 20.70 4.76 18.86
N TYR A 811 19.95 4.61 17.77
CA TYR A 811 19.20 3.40 17.50
C TYR A 811 20.11 2.37 16.82
N GLU A 812 20.38 1.25 17.49
CA GLU A 812 20.92 0.04 16.83
C GLU A 812 19.73 -0.79 16.35
N VAL A 813 19.38 -0.71 15.07
CA VAL A 813 18.40 -1.63 14.48
C VAL A 813 19.08 -2.97 14.28
N THR A 814 18.74 -3.95 15.11
CA THR A 814 19.15 -5.35 14.90
C THR A 814 18.07 -5.99 14.04
N ASN A 815 18.27 -6.02 12.72
CA ASN A 815 17.34 -6.73 11.84
C ASN A 815 17.61 -8.24 11.97
N VAL A 816 16.66 -8.98 12.52
CA VAL A 816 16.72 -10.45 12.66
C VAL A 816 15.90 -11.06 11.54
N VAL A 817 16.53 -11.24 10.38
CA VAL A 817 16.15 -12.30 9.43
C VAL A 817 17.45 -12.91 8.90
N GLU A 818 17.47 -14.24 8.82
CA GLU A 818 18.62 -15.10 8.63
C GLU A 818 19.50 -14.73 7.40
N GLY A 819 20.81 -14.53 7.64
CA GLY A 819 21.83 -14.95 6.66
C GLY A 819 22.83 -13.94 6.09
N VAL A 820 22.65 -12.61 6.19
CA VAL A 820 23.65 -11.65 5.64
C VAL A 820 23.86 -10.44 6.55
N THR A 821 25.05 -10.34 7.17
CA THR A 821 25.46 -9.17 7.97
C THR A 821 26.04 -8.07 7.08
N ASN A 822 25.18 -7.17 6.61
CA ASN A 822 25.59 -5.79 6.29
C ASN A 822 25.09 -4.87 7.41
N ILE A 823 26.00 -4.44 8.28
CA ILE A 823 25.72 -3.45 9.32
C ILE A 823 25.63 -2.09 8.62
N THR A 824 24.42 -1.63 8.31
CA THR A 824 24.18 -0.21 7.99
C THR A 824 23.85 0.48 9.31
N THR A 825 24.82 1.20 9.86
CA THR A 825 24.56 2.14 10.96
C THR A 825 23.73 3.29 10.40
N ILE A 826 22.43 3.32 10.67
CA ILE A 826 21.60 4.50 10.40
C ILE A 826 22.07 5.58 11.37
N LEU A 827 22.54 6.70 10.83
CA LEU A 827 23.08 7.79 11.62
C LEU A 827 21.91 8.64 12.15
N PRO A 828 21.92 9.08 13.42
CA PRO A 828 20.77 9.76 14.03
C PRO A 828 20.62 11.18 13.46
N TRP A 829 19.53 11.41 12.75
CA TRP A 829 18.97 12.74 12.50
C TRP A 829 18.03 13.09 13.66
N ALA A 830 17.89 14.37 13.96
CA ALA A 830 16.89 14.84 14.92
C ALA A 830 16.06 15.96 14.31
N ASP A 831 14.78 15.86 14.60
CA ASP A 831 13.72 16.62 13.98
C ASP A 831 13.30 17.76 14.91
N PHE A 832 13.20 18.98 14.38
CA PHE A 832 12.80 20.16 15.14
C PHE A 832 11.55 20.82 14.55
N ASP A 833 10.45 20.71 15.29
CA ASP A 833 9.15 21.29 14.91
C ASP A 833 8.83 22.52 15.77
N TRP A 834 8.98 23.73 15.23
CA TRP A 834 8.70 24.99 15.95
C TRP A 834 7.46 25.69 15.41
N THR A 835 6.39 25.78 16.21
CA THR A 835 5.15 26.49 15.82
C THR A 835 5.13 27.93 16.36
N PHE A 836 5.01 29.01 15.57
CA PHE A 836 5.13 30.40 16.05
C PHE A 836 4.19 30.82 17.21
N ALA A 837 3.15 30.02 17.49
CA ALA A 837 2.19 30.21 18.58
C ALA A 837 2.55 29.47 19.90
N SER A 838 3.34 28.39 19.84
CA SER A 838 3.65 27.53 20.99
C SER A 838 4.99 26.81 20.87
N ILE A 839 5.49 26.28 21.98
CA ILE A 839 6.59 25.30 21.93
C ILE A 839 5.99 24.00 21.40
N GLY A 840 6.39 23.56 20.20
CA GLY A 840 5.99 22.27 19.62
C GLY A 840 6.63 21.09 20.34
N ASN A 841 6.56 19.90 19.75
CA ASN A 841 7.31 18.74 20.25
C ASN A 841 8.81 19.02 20.07
N ILE A 842 9.49 19.39 21.15
CA ILE A 842 10.95 19.42 21.20
C ILE A 842 11.36 18.13 21.91
N PRO A 843 12.37 17.39 21.43
CA PRO A 843 13.08 16.41 22.26
C PRO A 843 13.36 17.04 23.63
N SER A 844 13.32 16.26 24.71
CA SER A 844 13.66 16.61 26.12
C SER A 844 14.80 17.65 26.39
N ALA A 845 14.63 18.89 25.91
CA ALA A 845 15.66 19.91 25.89
C ALA A 845 15.82 20.56 27.26
N GLY A 846 17.03 21.07 27.55
CA GLY A 846 17.34 21.69 28.83
C GLY A 846 16.50 22.94 29.12
N THR A 847 16.78 24.05 28.41
CA THR A 847 16.04 25.32 28.57
C THR A 847 15.58 25.84 27.20
N VAL A 848 14.26 26.01 27.07
CA VAL A 848 13.61 26.62 25.91
C VAL A 848 13.16 28.04 26.28
N VAL A 849 13.64 29.05 25.55
CA VAL A 849 13.10 30.40 25.62
C VAL A 849 12.25 30.62 24.38
N PHE A 850 10.96 30.88 24.60
CA PHE A 850 10.00 31.17 23.53
C PHE A 850 9.32 32.51 23.81
N ASN A 851 9.42 33.43 22.84
CA ASN A 851 8.69 34.69 22.84
C ASN A 851 7.68 34.64 21.68
N PRO A 852 6.39 34.37 21.95
CA PRO A 852 5.39 34.30 20.88
C PRO A 852 5.30 35.62 20.13
N LEU A 853 5.16 35.53 18.82
CA LEU A 853 4.91 36.70 17.99
C LEU A 853 3.47 37.17 18.24
N ALA A 854 3.28 38.47 18.46
CA ALA A 854 1.95 39.05 18.67
C ALA A 854 1.10 39.07 17.38
N ASP A 855 1.79 39.08 16.24
CA ASP A 855 1.25 39.03 14.90
C ASP A 855 2.02 37.99 14.10
N MET A 856 1.28 37.18 13.35
CA MET A 856 1.81 36.13 12.49
C MET A 856 1.25 36.26 11.06
N SER A 857 0.65 37.39 10.70
CA SER A 857 0.03 37.61 9.40
C SER A 857 0.77 38.68 8.61
N LEU A 858 0.94 38.46 7.31
CA LEU A 858 1.48 39.43 6.36
C LEU A 858 0.40 39.76 5.32
N ALA A 859 -0.07 41.01 5.28
CA ALA A 859 -0.94 41.51 4.24
C ALA A 859 -0.22 41.57 2.88
N TYR A 860 -0.96 41.79 1.79
CA TYR A 860 -0.36 41.94 0.47
C TYR A 860 0.72 43.04 0.45
N GLY A 861 1.92 42.68 0.00
CA GLY A 861 3.10 43.56 -0.08
C GLY A 861 3.93 43.62 1.20
N GLU A 862 3.49 42.99 2.30
CA GLU A 862 4.23 42.92 3.55
C GLU A 862 5.26 41.78 3.55
N SER A 863 6.31 41.93 4.36
CA SER A 863 7.37 40.93 4.51
C SER A 863 7.90 40.81 5.94
N ALA A 864 8.48 39.67 6.28
CA ALA A 864 9.15 39.39 7.55
C ALA A 864 10.51 38.74 7.31
N THR A 865 11.54 39.21 8.01
CA THR A 865 12.90 38.64 7.98
C THR A 865 13.24 37.98 9.31
N PHE A 866 13.58 36.70 9.26
CA PHE A 866 14.04 35.90 10.38
C PHE A 866 15.52 35.57 10.23
N ARG A 867 16.25 35.50 11.34
CA ARG A 867 17.62 34.99 11.40
C ARG A 867 17.63 33.71 12.19
N PHE A 868 18.02 32.63 11.53
CA PHE A 868 18.32 31.37 12.16
C PHE A 868 19.82 31.29 12.45
N SER A 869 20.19 30.86 13.66
CA SER A 869 21.59 30.63 14.00
C SER A 869 21.81 29.39 14.86
N ILE A 870 22.90 28.68 14.57
CA ILE A 870 23.43 27.62 15.42
C ILE A 870 24.75 28.11 16.00
N GLN A 871 24.79 28.30 17.31
CA GLN A 871 26.00 28.70 18.02
C GLN A 871 26.69 27.46 18.61
N SER A 872 27.95 27.28 18.25
CA SER A 872 28.81 26.28 18.90
C SER A 872 29.21 26.75 20.30
N SER A 873 29.29 25.80 21.24
CA SER A 873 29.88 26.05 22.56
C SER A 873 31.33 26.54 22.40
N THR A 874 31.69 27.60 23.11
CA THR A 874 32.86 28.47 22.89
C THR A 874 34.24 27.84 23.19
N THR A 875 34.36 26.51 23.24
CA THR A 875 35.59 25.84 23.67
C THR A 875 35.89 24.54 22.91
N ALA A 876 36.28 24.59 21.63
CA ALA A 876 37.18 23.57 21.05
C ALA A 876 37.71 23.91 19.64
N GLU A 877 39.03 24.13 19.55
CA GLU A 877 39.81 24.05 18.29
C GLU A 877 39.82 22.64 17.64
N ALA A 878 39.02 21.68 18.15
CA ALA A 878 39.04 20.27 17.75
C ALA A 878 37.81 19.80 16.94
N GLU A 879 36.79 20.65 16.75
CA GLU A 879 35.51 20.28 16.11
C GLU A 879 35.39 20.76 14.65
N GLY A 880 36.33 20.37 13.81
CA GLY A 880 36.20 20.57 12.38
C GLY A 880 35.15 19.64 11.77
N ASN A 881 33.97 20.17 11.40
CA ASN A 881 33.00 19.63 10.42
C ASN A 881 31.84 18.72 10.91
N GLN A 882 31.18 18.99 12.04
CA GLN A 882 30.25 17.99 12.62
C GLN A 882 28.78 18.40 12.79
N THR A 883 28.37 19.58 12.31
CA THR A 883 26.95 19.96 12.29
C THR A 883 26.53 20.32 10.90
N ARG A 884 25.43 19.70 10.50
CA ARG A 884 24.82 19.78 9.18
C ARG A 884 23.36 20.15 9.40
N LEU A 885 22.90 21.15 8.66
CA LEU A 885 21.49 21.49 8.53
C LEU A 885 20.99 20.97 7.20
N ASP A 886 19.77 20.46 7.20
CA ASP A 886 19.05 20.08 6.01
C ASP A 886 17.56 20.47 6.11
N ASN A 887 16.84 20.41 5.00
CA ASN A 887 15.38 20.48 4.93
C ASN A 887 14.74 21.65 5.71
N ILE A 888 15.15 22.89 5.43
CA ILE A 888 14.53 24.06 6.07
C ILE A 888 13.19 24.36 5.41
N ALA A 889 12.13 24.40 6.21
CA ALA A 889 10.78 24.74 5.76
C ALA A 889 10.12 25.82 6.64
N PHE A 890 9.37 26.71 5.99
CA PHE A 890 8.40 27.58 6.66
C PHE A 890 6.99 27.05 6.45
N LEU A 891 6.22 27.02 7.54
CA LEU A 891 4.80 26.72 7.51
C LEU A 891 3.97 28.00 7.69
N GLY A 892 2.83 28.03 7.04
CA GLY A 892 1.87 29.11 7.00
C GLY A 892 0.89 29.04 5.81
N SER A 893 -0.22 29.76 5.88
CA SER A 893 -1.26 29.73 4.86
C SER A 893 -1.53 31.08 4.22
N LEU A 894 -1.59 31.07 2.89
CA LEU A 894 -2.24 32.14 2.13
C LEU A 894 -3.75 31.98 2.32
N LYS A 895 -4.32 32.87 3.12
CA LYS A 895 -5.76 33.03 3.26
C LYS A 895 -6.17 34.14 2.29
N GLY A 896 -7.03 33.82 1.32
CA GLY A 896 -7.66 34.86 0.52
C GLY A 896 -8.46 35.78 1.46
N VAL A 897 -8.23 37.09 1.36
CA VAL A 897 -9.03 38.12 2.00
C VAL A 897 -9.80 38.88 0.91
N GLY A 898 -10.66 39.81 1.27
CA GLY A 898 -11.38 40.59 0.28
C GLY A 898 -12.58 39.88 -0.36
N PHE A 899 -13.26 40.61 -1.24
CA PHE A 899 -14.48 40.18 -1.93
C PHE A 899 -14.29 38.87 -2.73
N GLY A 900 -13.19 38.75 -3.48
CA GLY A 900 -12.96 37.60 -4.36
C GLY A 900 -12.81 36.27 -3.63
N SER A 901 -12.15 36.27 -2.47
CA SER A 901 -12.05 35.10 -1.59
C SER A 901 -13.40 34.76 -0.96
N TRP A 902 -14.10 35.78 -0.45
CA TRP A 902 -15.41 35.63 0.16
C TRP A 902 -16.41 35.01 -0.82
N ILE A 903 -16.55 35.55 -2.03
CA ILE A 903 -17.55 35.07 -3.01
C ILE A 903 -17.24 33.64 -3.48
N SER A 904 -15.95 33.30 -3.61
CA SER A 904 -15.53 31.95 -4.03
C SER A 904 -15.85 30.88 -2.98
N SER A 905 -15.94 31.26 -1.70
CA SER A 905 -16.22 30.34 -0.59
C SER A 905 -17.66 29.79 -0.57
N PHE A 906 -18.58 30.47 -1.26
CA PHE A 906 -19.99 30.05 -1.32
C PHE A 906 -20.28 29.03 -2.42
N GLY A 907 -19.30 28.63 -3.25
CA GLY A 907 -19.53 27.60 -4.27
C GLY A 907 -20.49 28.00 -5.39
N LEU A 908 -20.73 29.30 -5.58
CA LEU A 908 -21.52 29.86 -6.68
C LEU A 908 -20.96 29.49 -8.05
N ALA A 909 -21.80 29.42 -9.08
CA ALA A 909 -21.32 29.24 -10.46
C ALA A 909 -20.48 30.46 -10.87
N PRO A 910 -19.41 30.31 -11.69
CA PRO A 910 -18.54 31.43 -12.04
C PRO A 910 -19.24 32.66 -12.65
N ALA A 911 -20.41 32.46 -13.28
CA ALA A 911 -21.21 33.52 -13.88
C ALA A 911 -22.10 34.29 -12.88
N ASP A 912 -22.16 33.84 -11.62
CA ASP A 912 -22.94 34.45 -10.55
C ASP A 912 -22.03 35.06 -9.45
N ARG A 913 -20.73 35.20 -9.74
CA ARG A 913 -19.71 35.69 -8.79
C ARG A 913 -19.35 37.16 -9.00
N ASP A 914 -19.92 37.85 -9.99
CA ASP A 914 -19.59 39.24 -10.22
C ASP A 914 -20.16 40.12 -9.07
N ALA A 915 -19.51 41.24 -8.79
CA ALA A 915 -19.84 42.12 -7.67
C ALA A 915 -21.28 42.68 -7.73
N GLU A 916 -21.81 42.81 -8.94
CA GLU A 916 -23.15 43.32 -9.25
C GLU A 916 -24.23 42.23 -9.39
N ASP A 917 -23.86 40.95 -9.35
CA ASP A 917 -24.82 39.84 -9.42
C ASP A 917 -25.59 39.68 -8.11
N ASP A 918 -26.77 39.05 -8.20
CA ASP A 918 -27.72 38.77 -7.12
C ASP A 918 -28.23 37.33 -7.33
N PRO A 919 -27.46 36.31 -6.92
CA PRO A 919 -27.73 34.90 -7.25
C PRO A 919 -28.98 34.36 -6.56
N ASP A 920 -29.23 34.80 -5.34
CA ASP A 920 -30.32 34.33 -4.48
C ASP A 920 -31.62 35.15 -4.62
N LEU A 921 -31.55 36.27 -5.36
CA LEU A 921 -32.65 37.16 -5.71
C LEU A 921 -33.25 37.89 -4.51
N ASP A 922 -32.43 38.23 -3.51
CA ASP A 922 -32.81 39.01 -2.33
C ASP A 922 -32.88 40.54 -2.59
N GLY A 923 -32.31 40.97 -3.72
CA GLY A 923 -32.27 42.37 -4.17
C GLY A 923 -31.03 43.15 -3.74
N LEU A 924 -30.04 42.51 -3.11
CA LEU A 924 -28.70 43.01 -2.86
C LEU A 924 -27.72 42.37 -3.83
N SER A 925 -26.70 43.12 -4.24
CA SER A 925 -25.62 42.50 -5.00
C SER A 925 -24.61 41.81 -4.09
N ASN A 926 -23.87 40.84 -4.64
CA ASN A 926 -22.77 40.14 -3.95
C ASN A 926 -21.85 41.10 -3.17
N LEU A 927 -21.49 42.25 -3.76
CA LEU A 927 -20.64 43.25 -3.10
C LEU A 927 -21.33 43.93 -1.91
N GLU A 928 -22.63 44.21 -2.01
CA GLU A 928 -23.41 44.78 -0.91
C GLU A 928 -23.56 43.79 0.25
N GLU A 929 -23.72 42.51 -0.06
CA GLU A 929 -23.76 41.44 0.93
C GLU A 929 -22.40 41.23 1.60
N TYR A 930 -21.31 41.17 0.82
CA TYR A 930 -19.95 41.09 1.36
C TYR A 930 -19.66 42.21 2.36
N ALA A 931 -19.99 43.44 1.98
CA ALA A 931 -19.81 44.64 2.80
C ALA A 931 -20.66 44.66 4.08
N ARG A 932 -21.74 43.86 4.12
CA ARG A 932 -22.64 43.69 5.27
C ARG A 932 -22.45 42.36 5.99
N ASN A 933 -21.50 41.53 5.53
CA ASN A 933 -21.27 40.17 6.01
C ASN A 933 -22.52 39.26 5.88
N GLY A 934 -23.14 39.26 4.68
CA GLY A 934 -24.26 38.38 4.27
C GLY A 934 -23.82 37.05 3.66
N ASP A 935 -24.75 36.36 2.99
CA ASP A 935 -24.54 35.09 2.28
C ASP A 935 -25.27 35.10 0.92
N PRO A 936 -24.53 35.15 -0.20
CA PRO A 936 -25.08 35.34 -1.54
C PRO A 936 -25.81 34.11 -2.11
N ASN A 937 -25.92 33.04 -1.32
CA ASN A 937 -26.69 31.85 -1.63
C ASN A 937 -27.95 31.69 -0.77
N ASP A 938 -28.17 32.58 0.20
CA ASP A 938 -29.29 32.49 1.14
C ASP A 938 -30.04 33.82 1.23
N ILE A 939 -31.19 33.84 0.53
CA ILE A 939 -32.15 34.96 0.53
C ILE A 939 -32.60 35.41 1.93
N GLY A 940 -32.41 34.57 2.96
CA GLY A 940 -32.67 34.89 4.36
C GLY A 940 -31.55 35.65 5.08
N ASN A 941 -30.37 35.74 4.50
CA ASN A 941 -29.14 36.24 5.12
C ASN A 941 -28.51 37.41 4.34
N THR A 942 -29.24 38.52 4.29
CA THR A 942 -28.84 39.77 3.63
C THR A 942 -27.71 40.55 4.38
N GLY A 943 -27.03 39.91 5.34
CA GLY A 943 -26.07 40.51 6.25
C GLY A 943 -26.65 41.48 7.29
N THR A 944 -25.78 42.30 7.88
CA THR A 944 -26.14 43.28 8.90
C THR A 944 -26.84 44.50 8.27
N ALA A 945 -28.11 44.71 8.63
CA ALA A 945 -28.89 45.83 8.11
C ALA A 945 -28.42 47.19 8.65
N SER A 946 -28.50 48.22 7.80
CA SER A 946 -28.36 49.62 8.25
C SER A 946 -29.56 50.03 9.10
N THR A 947 -29.34 50.88 10.10
CA THR A 947 -30.38 51.37 11.00
C THR A 947 -30.59 52.88 10.87
N ILE A 948 -31.80 53.32 11.17
CA ILE A 948 -32.20 54.72 11.12
C ILE A 948 -32.75 55.13 12.48
N GLU A 949 -32.21 56.21 13.03
CA GLU A 949 -32.74 56.86 14.22
C GLU A 949 -33.04 58.33 13.91
N VAL A 950 -34.19 58.84 14.35
CA VAL A 950 -34.54 60.26 14.18
C VAL A 950 -34.55 60.94 15.55
N ALA A 951 -33.64 61.89 15.75
CA ALA A 951 -33.50 62.62 17.00
C ALA A 951 -33.14 64.09 16.75
N ALA A 952 -33.79 65.00 17.49
CA ALA A 952 -33.46 66.44 17.52
C ALA A 952 -33.38 67.14 16.13
N GLY A 953 -34.18 66.72 15.15
CA GLY A 953 -34.16 67.30 13.80
C GLY A 953 -33.07 66.75 12.88
N VAL A 954 -32.41 65.67 13.28
CA VAL A 954 -31.41 64.92 12.51
C VAL A 954 -31.90 63.48 12.34
N LEU A 955 -31.66 62.91 11.16
CA LEU A 955 -31.77 61.50 10.88
C LEU A 955 -30.36 60.90 10.95
N ASN A 956 -30.11 60.07 11.96
CA ASN A 956 -28.88 59.30 12.08
C ASN A 956 -29.03 58.03 11.26
N TYR A 957 -28.26 57.93 10.18
CA TYR A 957 -28.14 56.75 9.36
C TYR A 957 -26.88 55.98 9.76
N VAL A 958 -27.05 54.83 10.39
CA VAL A 958 -25.95 53.97 10.85
C VAL A 958 -25.82 52.80 9.90
N HIS A 959 -24.66 52.61 9.29
CA HIS A 959 -24.38 51.46 8.43
C HIS A 959 -23.17 50.67 8.92
N PRO A 960 -23.13 49.35 8.67
CA PRO A 960 -21.89 48.59 8.85
C PRO A 960 -20.85 48.99 7.80
N GLN A 961 -19.60 48.80 8.15
CA GLN A 961 -18.44 48.91 7.28
C GLN A 961 -17.47 47.81 7.67
N ARG A 962 -16.96 47.03 6.71
CA ARG A 962 -15.89 46.08 6.99
C ARG A 962 -14.65 46.80 7.51
N SER A 963 -14.11 46.32 8.61
CA SER A 963 -12.87 46.79 9.23
C SER A 963 -11.66 45.95 8.82
N ASP A 964 -11.89 44.82 8.15
CA ASP A 964 -10.88 43.88 7.66
C ASP A 964 -10.62 44.01 6.15
N ASP A 965 -11.20 45.02 5.49
CA ASP A 965 -11.03 45.27 4.06
C ASP A 965 -10.99 46.77 3.74
N ASP A 966 -9.78 47.31 3.72
CA ASP A 966 -9.51 48.71 3.40
C ASP A 966 -9.68 49.03 1.90
N ASN A 967 -9.88 48.03 1.03
CA ASN A 967 -10.16 48.24 -0.40
C ASN A 967 -11.63 48.60 -0.66
N LEU A 968 -12.49 48.57 0.35
CA LEU A 968 -13.89 48.99 0.25
C LEU A 968 -14.07 50.47 0.64
N LEU A 969 -14.65 51.24 -0.28
CA LEU A 969 -15.06 52.62 -0.05
C LEU A 969 -16.56 52.69 0.27
N TYR A 970 -16.88 53.21 1.46
CA TYR A 970 -18.25 53.44 1.92
C TYR A 970 -18.56 54.94 1.91
N TYR A 971 -19.69 55.33 1.32
CA TYR A 971 -20.21 56.69 1.45
C TYR A 971 -21.73 56.76 1.34
N VAL A 972 -22.31 57.78 1.96
CA VAL A 972 -23.74 58.02 1.90
C VAL A 972 -24.04 59.02 0.80
N GLU A 973 -25.04 58.75 -0.02
CA GLU A 973 -25.56 59.74 -0.95
C GLU A 973 -26.96 60.17 -0.53
N VAL A 974 -27.24 61.47 -0.70
CA VAL A 974 -28.55 62.05 -0.42
C VAL A 974 -29.13 62.76 -1.64
N ASN A 975 -30.46 62.79 -1.74
CA ASN A 975 -31.21 63.53 -2.74
C ASN A 975 -32.55 64.02 -2.14
N ASP A 976 -33.11 65.14 -2.63
CA ASP A 976 -34.44 65.62 -2.21
C ASP A 976 -35.59 65.05 -3.08
N ASN A 977 -35.26 64.26 -4.10
CA ASN A 977 -36.21 63.53 -4.94
C ASN A 977 -35.70 62.12 -5.29
N LEU A 978 -36.55 61.10 -5.14
CA LEU A 978 -36.17 59.70 -5.40
C LEU A 978 -35.96 59.40 -6.89
N VAL A 979 -36.72 60.08 -7.76
CA VAL A 979 -36.82 59.79 -9.21
C VAL A 979 -35.98 60.75 -10.05
N HIS A 980 -35.83 62.00 -9.60
CA HIS A 980 -35.16 63.07 -10.32
C HIS A 980 -34.07 63.72 -9.48
N GLY A 981 -33.16 64.46 -10.11
CA GLY A 981 -32.06 65.14 -9.42
C GLY A 981 -30.76 64.34 -9.39
N THR A 982 -29.73 64.95 -8.80
CA THR A 982 -28.39 64.36 -8.70
C THR A 982 -28.18 63.91 -7.26
N TRP A 983 -27.87 62.62 -7.08
CA TRP A 983 -27.40 62.11 -5.80
C TRP A 983 -26.03 62.72 -5.48
N THR A 984 -25.86 63.23 -4.26
CA THR A 984 -24.59 63.83 -3.84
C THR A 984 -24.06 63.17 -2.59
N ASN A 985 -22.75 62.90 -2.58
CA ASN A 985 -21.99 62.50 -1.39
C ASN A 985 -21.67 63.72 -0.49
N SER A 986 -22.69 64.51 -0.17
CA SER A 986 -22.58 65.73 0.64
C SER A 986 -23.92 66.07 1.29
N GLY A 987 -23.93 66.87 2.35
CA GLY A 987 -25.17 67.26 3.04
C GLY A 987 -25.55 66.37 4.21
N TYR A 988 -24.56 65.65 4.77
CA TYR A 988 -24.60 64.91 6.02
C TYR A 988 -23.26 65.10 6.75
N ASP A 989 -23.23 64.84 8.06
CA ASP A 989 -22.02 64.86 8.89
C ASP A 989 -21.74 63.45 9.44
N ILE A 990 -20.50 62.98 9.42
CA ILE A 990 -20.13 61.73 10.11
C ILE A 990 -19.93 62.05 11.59
N THR A 991 -20.81 61.55 12.46
CA THR A 991 -20.83 61.89 13.90
C THR A 991 -20.24 60.83 14.80
N GLY A 992 -19.90 59.66 14.26
CA GLY A 992 -19.21 58.61 15.02
C GLY A 992 -18.82 57.40 14.17
N THR A 993 -17.72 56.78 14.54
CA THR A 993 -17.27 55.46 14.09
C THR A 993 -17.15 54.60 15.34
N ASN A 994 -18.04 53.61 15.49
CA ASN A 994 -17.92 52.64 16.58
C ASN A 994 -17.01 51.52 16.08
N VAL A 995 -15.72 51.65 16.38
CA VAL A 995 -14.74 50.60 16.09
C VAL A 995 -14.95 49.48 17.11
N THR A 996 -15.57 48.38 16.67
CA THR A 996 -15.93 47.30 17.59
C THR A 996 -14.82 46.27 17.75
N GLY A 997 -13.82 46.30 16.85
CA GLY A 997 -12.68 45.38 16.87
C GLY A 997 -13.00 43.97 16.36
N VAL A 998 -14.15 43.76 15.71
CA VAL A 998 -14.48 42.54 14.96
C VAL A 998 -14.43 42.85 13.45
N THR A 999 -15.10 42.04 12.61
CA THR A 999 -15.18 42.18 11.13
C THR A 999 -15.90 43.45 10.66
N LEU A 1000 -16.84 44.00 11.46
CA LEU A 1000 -17.63 45.17 11.08
C LEU A 1000 -17.47 46.29 12.12
N ASP A 1001 -17.18 47.48 11.61
CA ASP A 1001 -17.36 48.74 12.31
C ASP A 1001 -18.69 49.40 11.93
N TYR A 1002 -19.13 50.39 12.71
CA TYR A 1002 -20.38 51.10 12.45
C TYR A 1002 -20.15 52.60 12.28
N VAL A 1003 -20.57 53.14 11.13
CA VAL A 1003 -20.45 54.57 10.81
C VAL A 1003 -21.81 55.24 10.95
N THR A 1004 -21.88 56.28 11.78
CA THR A 1004 -23.08 57.07 12.00
C THR A 1004 -23.02 58.37 11.19
N ASN A 1005 -23.98 58.53 10.28
CA ASN A 1005 -24.14 59.70 9.41
C ASN A 1005 -25.36 60.51 9.85
N ALA A 1006 -25.14 61.72 10.33
CA ALA A 1006 -26.17 62.68 10.70
C ALA A 1006 -26.65 63.45 9.47
N VAL A 1007 -27.89 63.19 9.04
CA VAL A 1007 -28.55 63.88 7.92
C VAL A 1007 -29.55 64.90 8.47
N PRO A 1008 -29.38 66.21 8.23
CA PRO A 1008 -30.35 67.22 8.67
C PRO A 1008 -31.72 67.00 8.02
N THR A 1009 -32.79 67.06 8.83
CA THR A 1009 -34.18 66.91 8.35
C THR A 1009 -34.93 68.24 8.26
N THR A 1010 -34.29 69.35 8.66
CA THR A 1010 -34.93 70.66 8.82
C THR A 1010 -34.88 71.55 7.57
N ASP A 1011 -34.03 71.22 6.60
CA ASP A 1011 -33.73 72.02 5.42
C ASP A 1011 -34.61 71.68 4.20
N LYS A 1012 -35.24 70.50 4.18
CA LYS A 1012 -36.07 70.01 3.07
C LYS A 1012 -37.30 69.26 3.57
N ALA A 1013 -38.37 69.29 2.77
CA ALA A 1013 -39.63 68.60 3.09
C ALA A 1013 -39.53 67.08 2.92
N ALA A 1014 -38.61 66.59 2.08
CA ALA A 1014 -38.30 65.18 1.89
C ALA A 1014 -36.80 65.04 1.58
N LYS A 1015 -36.19 63.96 2.07
CA LYS A 1015 -34.83 63.51 1.73
C LYS A 1015 -34.82 62.01 1.54
N PHE A 1016 -34.04 61.56 0.58
CA PHE A 1016 -33.76 60.17 0.25
C PHE A 1016 -32.28 59.93 0.49
N ILE A 1017 -31.97 58.74 0.97
CA ILE A 1017 -30.63 58.34 1.41
C ILE A 1017 -30.35 56.99 0.77
N ARG A 1018 -29.11 56.77 0.31
CA ARG A 1018 -28.61 55.45 -0.05
C ARG A 1018 -27.16 55.30 0.39
N LEU A 1019 -26.78 54.08 0.76
CA LEU A 1019 -25.38 53.71 0.94
C LEU A 1019 -24.79 53.36 -0.42
N LYS A 1020 -23.55 53.77 -0.66
CA LYS A 1020 -22.71 53.30 -1.76
C LYS A 1020 -21.52 52.57 -1.19
N VAL A 1021 -21.31 51.36 -1.70
CA VAL A 1021 -20.13 50.53 -1.49
C VAL A 1021 -19.44 50.40 -2.83
N GLN A 1022 -18.13 50.61 -2.88
CA GLN A 1022 -17.31 50.44 -4.07
C GLN A 1022 -16.02 49.72 -3.69
N GLN A 1023 -15.53 48.84 -4.55
CA GLN A 1023 -14.18 48.30 -4.48
C GLN A 1023 -13.22 49.26 -5.20
N MET A 1024 -12.09 49.60 -4.58
CA MET A 1024 -11.12 50.59 -5.09
C MET A 1024 -10.24 50.09 -6.24
#